data_AF-A0A927GY01-F1
#
_entry.id   AF-A0A927GY01-F1
#
_cell.length_a   1.000
_cell.length_b   1.000
_cell.length_c   1.000
_cell.angle_alpha   90.00
_cell.angle_beta   90.00
_cell.angle_gamma   90.00
#
_symmetry.space_group_name_H-M   'P 1'
#
loop_
_entity.id
_entity.type
_entity.pdbx_description
1 polymer ?
#
loop_
_entity_poly.entity_id
_entity_poly.type
_entity_poly.pdbx_seq_one_letter_code
_entity_poly.pdbx_strand_id
1 'polypeptide(L)'
;MNWTESGAEVSADADYSFEVTGERTLVANFALSQYTVTYDGNDNDGGSIPTDNETYVLNDSVAVSDNTGSLGRTGYTFAGWNTEADGSGTSYMPGDVFSMGAGNVTLYAAWLDSIAPATTVHMEEADESPYTNDTWTNQTVTVSVYATDDGSGLASLEYSEDGGASWQPVAGALTYSEEGIYILTFKAIDEEGNIGQVTRTVKINRNGLVVTITASTQGGDPYVSGNWTNQTVTAEVYASHRQGIAVTSIAYSLDDGAIWSNYTEPLAISGAGTHTIKVKIQDEAGNELEDALTIKIDQANPIIDFGTNGKETWSISGSTFVSVIDTESGLNSGSLEFAWSQSDTAPAGVWATFASGADLTISGVDGDWYLHIRAQDALGNTVGAVSERFRLDASAAELNGLALSASTLDTVFDASTMDYKASVANNVRSITITPVTLDATDIITVSINGGTPSTVTSGLASEPLVLHTGANTIEIEVTALNGERNTYFVAVTRAASSSGTSGGSSGDQSEPEGKASLLVDSTVIGSVTIKKVTRPDGVMIEQVSLDEETLDEALNRLEAVGKTILTIQADDSERVVLVQLPATSIAAAAESYPNGAIIEVVLNGASYQLAIRVLDLAALAEQLGVERKDLKVNIILERADEATETQIRQLAVMERFDLVSAVIDFKVTVEANGQTVEIRDFGGTYMARAIVTEEGAANRNLTGVLYDRETKTFTFVPSHSGTRSDGTPEIVMNVPHNSMYAVLESKGRTFDDLSGHWAKADVELLASKLIVHGVTDSRFAPNADITRAEFTALLVRALGLSLNPDGQTSDFADVAANAWYMPAVEAAVNAGLASGISPDRFAPNERITREQMAVMVAKALSFAGKEVVADRGALVKFTDRTSISTWAIDAVAQAVAAGIINGMPDGTFTPSEHATRAQATAVLKRFLHYTEFID
;
A
#
# COMPACT_ATOMS: atom_id res chain seq x y z
N MET A 1 -79.10 -87.41 -50.16
CA MET A 1 -79.44 -88.22 -51.34
C MET A 1 -80.79 -88.85 -51.06
N ASN A 2 -81.73 -88.78 -52.00
CA ASN A 2 -83.06 -89.37 -51.91
C ASN A 2 -83.33 -90.24 -53.16
N TRP A 3 -84.38 -91.06 -53.14
CA TRP A 3 -84.80 -91.91 -54.26
C TRP A 3 -86.19 -91.50 -54.77
N THR A 4 -86.37 -91.46 -56.08
CA THR A 4 -87.65 -91.17 -56.75
C THR A 4 -88.03 -92.27 -57.74
N GLU A 5 -89.33 -92.48 -57.96
CA GLU A 5 -89.87 -93.40 -58.97
C GLU A 5 -91.07 -92.76 -59.67
N SER A 6 -91.11 -92.84 -60.99
CA SER A 6 -92.16 -92.19 -61.82
C SER A 6 -92.39 -90.71 -61.48
N GLY A 7 -91.34 -90.03 -61.00
CA GLY A 7 -91.35 -88.61 -60.64
C GLY A 7 -91.79 -88.30 -59.20
N ALA A 8 -92.19 -89.29 -58.40
CA ALA A 8 -92.52 -89.11 -56.98
C ALA A 8 -91.38 -89.59 -56.08
N GLU A 9 -91.09 -88.87 -54.99
CA GLU A 9 -90.13 -89.33 -54.00
C GLU A 9 -90.65 -90.58 -53.31
N VAL A 10 -89.83 -91.63 -53.32
CA VAL A 10 -90.12 -92.93 -52.70
C VAL A 10 -89.25 -93.19 -51.46
N SER A 11 -88.15 -92.45 -51.28
CA SER A 11 -87.38 -92.41 -50.03
C SER A 11 -86.58 -91.12 -49.92
N ALA A 12 -86.51 -90.51 -48.74
CA ALA A 12 -85.62 -89.39 -48.44
C ALA A 12 -84.20 -89.84 -48.07
N ASP A 13 -84.03 -91.12 -47.75
CA ASP A 13 -82.78 -91.72 -47.27
C ASP A 13 -82.01 -92.37 -48.42
N ALA A 14 -80.68 -92.42 -48.29
CA ALA A 14 -79.80 -93.03 -49.28
C ALA A 14 -80.01 -94.56 -49.41
N ASP A 15 -80.53 -95.21 -48.37
CA ASP A 15 -80.90 -96.62 -48.38
C ASP A 15 -82.43 -96.75 -48.53
N TYR A 16 -82.88 -97.45 -49.58
CA TYR A 16 -84.32 -97.66 -49.86
C TYR A 16 -84.61 -99.10 -50.30
N SER A 17 -85.54 -99.76 -49.61
CA SER A 17 -85.93 -101.15 -49.84
C SER A 17 -87.42 -101.29 -50.13
N PHE A 18 -87.79 -102.15 -51.10
CA PHE A 18 -89.17 -102.36 -51.53
C PHE A 18 -89.41 -103.79 -52.03
N GLU A 19 -90.67 -104.25 -52.04
CA GLU A 19 -91.03 -105.56 -52.62
C GLU A 19 -91.19 -105.48 -54.15
N VAL A 20 -90.61 -106.45 -54.86
CA VAL A 20 -90.61 -106.51 -56.34
C VAL A 20 -91.84 -107.30 -56.81
N THR A 21 -92.86 -106.58 -57.27
CA THR A 21 -94.07 -107.18 -57.87
C THR A 21 -94.20 -106.91 -59.38
N GLY A 22 -93.24 -106.17 -59.95
CA GLY A 22 -93.09 -105.86 -61.37
C GLY A 22 -91.78 -105.10 -61.64
N GLU A 23 -91.49 -104.79 -62.91
CA GLU A 23 -90.35 -103.93 -63.26
C GLU A 23 -90.54 -102.51 -62.71
N ARG A 24 -89.51 -101.99 -62.06
CA ARG A 24 -89.47 -100.68 -61.39
C ARG A 24 -88.20 -99.94 -61.80
N THR A 25 -88.31 -98.63 -62.01
CA THR A 25 -87.16 -97.77 -62.34
C THR A 25 -87.03 -96.70 -61.27
N LEU A 26 -86.03 -96.86 -60.41
CA LEU A 26 -85.69 -95.89 -59.37
C LEU A 26 -84.59 -94.95 -59.84
N VAL A 27 -84.68 -93.68 -59.43
CA VAL A 27 -83.67 -92.66 -59.68
C VAL A 27 -83.13 -92.18 -58.34
N ALA A 28 -81.81 -92.28 -58.15
CA ALA A 28 -81.12 -91.65 -57.04
C ALA A 28 -80.87 -90.17 -57.35
N ASN A 29 -81.28 -89.27 -56.45
CA ASN A 29 -80.95 -87.85 -56.56
C ASN A 29 -79.95 -87.46 -55.47
N PHE A 30 -78.86 -86.84 -55.89
CA PHE A 30 -77.78 -86.36 -55.02
C PHE A 30 -77.90 -84.83 -54.87
N ALA A 31 -77.63 -84.33 -53.66
CA ALA A 31 -77.48 -82.90 -53.39
C ALA A 31 -76.04 -82.66 -52.95
N LEU A 32 -75.36 -81.71 -53.59
CA LEU A 32 -73.99 -81.34 -53.27
C LEU A 32 -73.98 -80.39 -52.07
N SER A 33 -73.07 -80.61 -51.12
CA SER A 33 -72.80 -79.63 -50.05
C SER A 33 -72.14 -78.40 -50.67
N GLN A 34 -72.69 -77.24 -50.35
CA GLN A 34 -72.20 -75.95 -50.81
C GLN A 34 -71.50 -75.22 -49.66
N TYR A 35 -70.40 -74.54 -49.97
CA TYR A 35 -69.58 -73.77 -49.05
C TYR A 35 -69.43 -72.34 -49.56
N THR A 36 -69.13 -71.42 -48.65
CA THR A 36 -68.98 -69.99 -48.95
C THR A 36 -67.61 -69.48 -48.52
N VAL A 37 -67.09 -68.50 -49.26
CA VAL A 37 -65.96 -67.68 -48.82
C VAL A 37 -66.50 -66.34 -48.31
N THR A 38 -66.03 -65.93 -47.14
CA THR A 38 -66.40 -64.65 -46.52
C THR A 38 -65.14 -63.85 -46.29
N TYR A 39 -65.22 -62.54 -46.49
CA TYR A 39 -64.12 -61.63 -46.18
C TYR A 39 -64.43 -60.88 -44.89
N ASP A 40 -63.41 -60.60 -44.10
CA ASP A 40 -63.50 -59.81 -42.87
C ASP A 40 -62.46 -58.69 -42.92
N GLY A 41 -62.88 -57.46 -42.68
CA GLY A 41 -62.01 -56.28 -42.75
C GLY A 41 -60.93 -56.22 -41.66
N ASN A 42 -61.02 -57.08 -40.64
CA ASN A 42 -60.02 -57.27 -39.58
C ASN A 42 -59.54 -55.94 -38.97
N ASP A 43 -60.45 -55.29 -38.23
CA ASP A 43 -60.27 -53.98 -37.60
C ASP A 43 -60.06 -52.80 -38.57
N ASN A 44 -60.57 -52.89 -39.80
CA ASN A 44 -60.59 -51.76 -40.72
C ASN A 44 -61.41 -50.58 -40.15
N ASP A 45 -60.99 -49.35 -40.44
CA ASP A 45 -61.70 -48.12 -40.05
C ASP A 45 -62.20 -47.31 -41.26
N GLY A 46 -61.89 -47.76 -42.48
CA GLY A 46 -62.36 -47.20 -43.74
C GLY A 46 -62.67 -48.25 -44.80
N GLY A 47 -63.42 -47.84 -45.83
CA GLY A 47 -63.80 -48.70 -46.96
C GLY A 47 -64.91 -49.70 -46.66
N SER A 48 -65.13 -50.63 -47.59
CA SER A 48 -66.14 -51.70 -47.47
C SER A 48 -65.55 -53.07 -47.81
N ILE A 49 -66.00 -54.11 -47.13
CA ILE A 49 -65.49 -55.47 -47.31
C ILE A 49 -66.00 -56.05 -48.64
N PRO A 50 -65.14 -56.68 -49.47
CA PRO A 50 -65.57 -57.38 -50.68
C PRO A 50 -66.58 -58.49 -50.36
N THR A 51 -67.58 -58.66 -51.22
CA THR A 51 -68.59 -59.70 -51.06
C THR A 51 -68.43 -60.74 -52.14
N ASP A 52 -68.22 -61.99 -51.74
CA ASP A 52 -68.34 -63.15 -52.61
C ASP A 52 -69.74 -63.74 -52.46
N ASN A 53 -70.50 -63.75 -53.57
CA ASN A 53 -71.87 -64.24 -53.60
C ASN A 53 -71.99 -65.62 -54.26
N GLU A 54 -70.86 -66.25 -54.61
CA GLU A 54 -70.86 -67.58 -55.18
C GLU A 54 -70.95 -68.66 -54.09
N THR A 55 -71.36 -69.85 -54.49
CA THR A 55 -71.36 -71.04 -53.64
C THR A 55 -70.51 -72.10 -54.31
N TYR A 56 -69.59 -72.69 -53.56
CA TYR A 56 -68.56 -73.59 -54.05
C TYR A 56 -68.80 -75.01 -53.54
N VAL A 57 -68.42 -76.01 -54.32
CA VAL A 57 -68.37 -77.42 -53.88
C VAL A 57 -66.92 -77.85 -53.62
N LEU A 58 -66.74 -79.02 -53.01
CA LEU A 58 -65.41 -79.53 -52.67
C LEU A 58 -64.49 -79.62 -53.91
N ASN A 59 -63.27 -79.09 -53.79
CA ASN A 59 -62.25 -78.94 -54.83
C ASN A 59 -62.51 -77.90 -55.93
N ASP A 60 -63.58 -77.09 -55.81
CA ASP A 60 -63.73 -75.93 -56.69
C ASP A 60 -62.56 -74.95 -56.50
N SER A 61 -62.23 -74.23 -57.56
CA SER A 61 -61.14 -73.26 -57.58
C SER A 61 -61.71 -71.89 -57.23
N VAL A 62 -61.28 -71.30 -56.10
CA VAL A 62 -61.73 -69.97 -55.66
C VAL A 62 -60.62 -68.95 -55.90
N ALA A 63 -60.94 -67.86 -56.59
CA ALA A 63 -60.05 -66.72 -56.76
C ALA A 63 -60.27 -65.70 -55.63
N VAL A 64 -59.19 -65.33 -54.95
CA VAL A 64 -59.20 -64.39 -53.83
C VAL A 64 -59.48 -62.99 -54.36
N SER A 65 -60.45 -62.31 -53.76
CA SER A 65 -60.91 -61.00 -54.20
C SER A 65 -59.87 -59.91 -53.97
N ASP A 66 -59.82 -58.97 -54.90
CA ASP A 66 -59.04 -57.75 -54.74
C ASP A 66 -59.68 -56.81 -53.70
N ASN A 67 -58.94 -55.81 -53.24
CA ASN A 67 -59.41 -54.77 -52.32
C ASN A 67 -60.34 -53.75 -53.02
N THR A 68 -61.37 -54.27 -53.70
CA THR A 68 -62.30 -53.51 -54.55
C THR A 68 -63.12 -52.48 -53.78
N GLY A 69 -63.39 -52.73 -52.50
CA GLY A 69 -64.08 -51.80 -51.61
C GLY A 69 -63.18 -50.75 -50.96
N SER A 70 -61.91 -50.67 -51.35
CA SER A 70 -60.92 -49.73 -50.80
C SER A 70 -60.84 -49.77 -49.28
N LEU A 71 -60.79 -50.98 -48.70
CA LEU A 71 -60.54 -51.19 -47.28
C LEU A 71 -59.27 -50.44 -46.88
N GLY A 72 -59.39 -49.67 -45.81
CA GLY A 72 -58.28 -48.95 -45.20
C GLY A 72 -58.33 -49.11 -43.69
N ARG A 73 -57.14 -49.01 -43.10
CA ARG A 73 -56.93 -48.96 -41.65
C ARG A 73 -55.94 -47.85 -41.38
N THR A 74 -56.32 -46.84 -40.60
CA THR A 74 -55.44 -45.70 -40.30
C THR A 74 -54.13 -46.20 -39.71
N GLY A 75 -53.01 -45.81 -40.33
CA GLY A 75 -51.68 -46.24 -39.92
C GLY A 75 -51.19 -47.55 -40.53
N TYR A 76 -52.00 -48.23 -41.34
CA TYR A 76 -51.62 -49.52 -41.92
C TYR A 76 -51.92 -49.59 -43.42
N THR A 77 -51.15 -50.40 -44.13
CA THR A 77 -51.36 -50.72 -45.55
C THR A 77 -51.92 -52.12 -45.70
N PHE A 78 -52.95 -52.28 -46.55
CA PHE A 78 -53.52 -53.58 -46.85
C PHE A 78 -52.50 -54.47 -47.58
N ALA A 79 -52.21 -55.64 -47.03
CA ALA A 79 -51.17 -56.56 -47.52
C ALA A 79 -51.73 -57.90 -48.03
N GLY A 80 -53.04 -57.99 -48.25
CA GLY A 80 -53.71 -59.19 -48.73
C GLY A 80 -54.64 -59.78 -47.68
N TRP A 81 -54.88 -61.08 -47.78
CA TRP A 81 -55.83 -61.81 -46.98
C TRP A 81 -55.17 -62.97 -46.24
N ASN A 82 -55.63 -63.33 -45.06
CA ASN A 82 -55.16 -64.47 -44.30
C ASN A 82 -56.33 -65.33 -43.83
N THR A 83 -56.13 -66.64 -43.72
CA THR A 83 -57.18 -67.55 -43.22
C THR A 83 -57.46 -67.44 -41.72
N GLU A 84 -56.59 -66.77 -40.97
CA GLU A 84 -56.73 -66.51 -39.53
C GLU A 84 -56.62 -65.00 -39.26
N ALA A 85 -57.40 -64.49 -38.30
CA ALA A 85 -57.47 -63.06 -38.00
C ALA A 85 -56.15 -62.48 -37.43
N ASP A 86 -55.35 -63.32 -36.77
CA ASP A 86 -54.05 -62.94 -36.17
C ASP A 86 -52.87 -63.04 -37.17
N GLY A 87 -53.15 -63.41 -38.43
CA GLY A 87 -52.14 -63.54 -39.49
C GLY A 87 -51.34 -64.85 -39.46
N SER A 88 -51.59 -65.77 -38.52
CA SER A 88 -50.86 -67.05 -38.41
C SER A 88 -51.27 -68.11 -39.44
N GLY A 89 -52.38 -67.87 -40.16
CA GLY A 89 -52.92 -68.74 -41.19
C GLY A 89 -52.19 -68.63 -42.53
N THR A 90 -52.82 -69.14 -43.58
CA THR A 90 -52.27 -69.06 -44.94
C THR A 90 -52.59 -67.71 -45.55
N SER A 91 -51.56 -66.98 -45.99
CA SER A 91 -51.71 -65.69 -46.66
C SER A 91 -51.98 -65.86 -48.16
N TYR A 92 -52.86 -65.01 -48.68
CA TYR A 92 -53.25 -64.93 -50.08
C TYR A 92 -53.21 -63.47 -50.55
N MET A 93 -52.65 -63.24 -51.73
CA MET A 93 -52.74 -61.96 -52.43
C MET A 93 -54.02 -61.88 -53.26
N PRO A 94 -54.52 -60.67 -53.56
CA PRO A 94 -55.53 -60.48 -54.59
C PRO A 94 -55.26 -61.25 -55.89
N GLY A 95 -56.21 -62.07 -56.32
CA GLY A 95 -56.12 -62.89 -57.52
C GLY A 95 -55.45 -64.25 -57.33
N ASP A 96 -54.87 -64.55 -56.16
CA ASP A 96 -54.44 -65.91 -55.83
C ASP A 96 -55.62 -66.87 -55.85
N VAL A 97 -55.33 -68.15 -56.11
CA VAL A 97 -56.36 -69.17 -56.27
C VAL A 97 -56.11 -70.32 -55.30
N PHE A 98 -57.13 -70.72 -54.55
CA PHE A 98 -57.08 -71.90 -53.68
C PHE A 98 -58.21 -72.88 -53.97
N SER A 99 -58.00 -74.14 -53.60
CA SER A 99 -59.02 -75.18 -53.74
C SER A 99 -59.94 -75.22 -52.52
N MET A 100 -61.25 -75.19 -52.75
CA MET A 100 -62.25 -75.18 -51.69
C MET A 100 -62.25 -76.49 -50.91
N GLY A 101 -62.03 -76.41 -49.60
CA GLY A 101 -62.06 -77.54 -48.67
C GLY A 101 -63.49 -77.94 -48.28
N ALA A 102 -63.61 -78.90 -47.35
CA ALA A 102 -64.90 -79.38 -46.85
C ALA A 102 -65.51 -78.45 -45.76
N GLY A 103 -65.44 -77.13 -45.96
CA GLY A 103 -65.91 -76.12 -45.00
C GLY A 103 -65.89 -74.70 -45.57
N ASN A 104 -66.62 -73.80 -44.92
CA ASN A 104 -66.58 -72.37 -45.25
C ASN A 104 -65.21 -71.78 -44.87
N VAL A 105 -64.75 -70.80 -45.64
CA VAL A 105 -63.48 -70.10 -45.39
C VAL A 105 -63.78 -68.64 -45.08
N THR A 106 -63.16 -68.11 -44.03
CA THR A 106 -63.13 -66.67 -43.79
C THR A 106 -61.71 -66.17 -44.08
N LEU A 107 -61.61 -65.14 -44.89
CA LEU A 107 -60.39 -64.46 -45.25
C LEU A 107 -60.36 -63.10 -44.56
N TYR A 108 -59.45 -62.94 -43.61
CA TYR A 108 -59.25 -61.73 -42.82
C TYR A 108 -58.24 -60.82 -43.50
N ALA A 109 -58.51 -59.53 -43.56
CA ALA A 109 -57.56 -58.55 -44.12
C ALA A 109 -56.26 -58.59 -43.31
N ALA A 110 -55.13 -58.72 -44.02
CA ALA A 110 -53.80 -58.59 -43.45
C ALA A 110 -53.33 -57.15 -43.60
N TRP A 111 -52.75 -56.60 -42.53
CA TRP A 111 -52.33 -55.20 -42.44
C TRP A 111 -50.85 -55.12 -42.09
N LEU A 112 -50.10 -54.31 -42.83
CA LEU A 112 -48.72 -53.95 -42.49
C LEU A 112 -48.67 -52.55 -41.92
N ASP A 113 -47.90 -52.36 -40.87
CA ASP A 113 -47.68 -51.04 -40.29
C ASP A 113 -47.06 -50.08 -41.33
N SER A 114 -47.54 -48.85 -41.35
CA SER A 114 -47.05 -47.78 -42.22
C SER A 114 -46.74 -46.49 -41.47
N ILE A 115 -46.81 -46.51 -40.13
CA ILE A 115 -46.43 -45.38 -39.29
C ILE A 115 -44.96 -45.52 -38.96
N ALA A 116 -44.18 -44.48 -39.27
CA ALA A 116 -42.79 -44.43 -38.84
C ALA A 116 -42.69 -44.16 -37.32
N PRO A 117 -41.67 -44.70 -36.62
CA PRO A 117 -41.45 -44.42 -35.20
C PRO A 117 -41.32 -42.92 -34.89
N ALA A 118 -41.94 -42.49 -33.80
CA ALA A 118 -41.81 -41.13 -33.28
C ALA A 118 -40.51 -41.00 -32.47
N THR A 119 -39.64 -40.05 -32.85
CA THR A 119 -38.37 -39.79 -32.16
C THR A 119 -38.43 -38.50 -31.34
N THR A 120 -38.10 -38.59 -30.06
CA THR A 120 -37.99 -37.47 -29.12
C THR A 120 -36.54 -37.28 -28.69
N VAL A 121 -36.03 -36.05 -28.80
CA VAL A 121 -34.65 -35.70 -28.40
C VAL A 121 -34.70 -34.67 -27.29
N HIS A 122 -34.05 -34.98 -26.17
CA HIS A 122 -33.82 -34.11 -25.03
C HIS A 122 -32.37 -33.66 -25.01
N MET A 123 -32.12 -32.36 -24.81
CA MET A 123 -30.77 -31.80 -24.75
C MET A 123 -30.65 -30.92 -23.50
N GLU A 124 -29.61 -31.15 -22.71
CA GLU A 124 -29.35 -30.44 -21.45
C GLU A 124 -27.91 -29.94 -21.42
N GLU A 125 -27.69 -28.81 -20.78
CA GLU A 125 -26.36 -28.32 -20.43
C GLU A 125 -25.84 -28.99 -19.14
N ALA A 126 -24.57 -28.76 -18.81
CA ALA A 126 -23.91 -29.37 -17.66
C ALA A 126 -24.54 -28.98 -16.31
N ASP A 127 -25.26 -27.87 -16.26
CA ASP A 127 -26.02 -27.37 -15.10
C ASP A 127 -27.48 -27.88 -15.06
N GLU A 128 -27.81 -28.87 -15.88
CA GLU A 128 -29.15 -29.48 -16.02
C GLU A 128 -30.21 -28.55 -16.64
N SER A 129 -29.82 -27.38 -17.16
CA SER A 129 -30.73 -26.51 -17.90
C SER A 129 -31.01 -27.03 -19.33
N PRO A 130 -32.20 -26.77 -19.89
CA PRO A 130 -32.53 -27.24 -21.24
C PRO A 130 -31.72 -26.48 -22.30
N TYR A 131 -30.96 -27.23 -23.11
CA TYR A 131 -30.22 -26.68 -24.25
C TYR A 131 -31.17 -26.45 -25.43
N THR A 132 -31.18 -25.22 -25.95
CA THR A 132 -31.98 -24.87 -27.13
C THR A 132 -31.26 -25.31 -28.40
N ASN A 133 -31.96 -26.03 -29.30
CA ASN A 133 -31.36 -26.49 -30.54
C ASN A 133 -30.76 -25.34 -31.36
N ASP A 134 -29.52 -25.53 -31.85
CA ASP A 134 -28.82 -24.62 -32.74
C ASP A 134 -28.32 -23.29 -32.10
N THR A 135 -28.29 -23.20 -30.75
CA THR A 135 -27.71 -22.05 -30.02
C THR A 135 -26.29 -22.32 -29.54
N TRP A 136 -25.48 -21.28 -29.33
CA TRP A 136 -24.16 -21.44 -28.72
C TRP A 136 -24.25 -21.63 -27.21
N THR A 137 -23.35 -22.46 -26.65
CA THR A 137 -23.14 -22.57 -25.20
C THR A 137 -21.65 -22.77 -24.90
N ASN A 138 -21.20 -22.38 -23.72
CA ASN A 138 -19.86 -22.69 -23.21
C ASN A 138 -19.83 -23.94 -22.31
N GLN A 139 -20.99 -24.53 -22.08
CA GLN A 139 -21.17 -25.72 -21.27
C GLN A 139 -21.05 -27.00 -22.10
N THR A 140 -20.86 -28.12 -21.41
CA THR A 140 -21.00 -29.45 -22.02
C THR A 140 -22.47 -29.73 -22.27
N VAL A 141 -22.81 -30.29 -23.43
CA VAL A 141 -24.20 -30.65 -23.79
C VAL A 141 -24.38 -32.16 -23.78
N THR A 142 -25.42 -32.61 -23.09
CA THR A 142 -25.85 -34.01 -23.04
C THR A 142 -27.10 -34.18 -23.89
N VAL A 143 -27.07 -35.12 -24.84
CA VAL A 143 -28.18 -35.42 -25.76
C VAL A 143 -28.72 -36.81 -25.46
N SER A 144 -29.97 -36.88 -25.03
CA SER A 144 -30.70 -38.13 -24.79
C SER A 144 -31.81 -38.28 -25.84
N VAL A 145 -31.92 -39.45 -26.45
CA VAL A 145 -32.91 -39.72 -27.50
C VAL A 145 -33.73 -40.96 -27.15
N TYR A 146 -35.02 -40.87 -27.39
CA TYR A 146 -35.99 -41.93 -27.17
C TYR A 146 -36.88 -42.04 -28.41
N ALA A 147 -37.19 -43.27 -28.83
CA ALA A 147 -38.13 -43.51 -29.91
C ALA A 147 -39.22 -44.47 -29.46
N THR A 148 -40.44 -44.24 -29.92
CA THR A 148 -41.61 -45.09 -29.65
C THR A 148 -42.32 -45.38 -30.96
N ASP A 149 -42.86 -46.57 -31.08
CA ASP A 149 -43.72 -46.96 -32.19
C ASP A 149 -44.99 -47.62 -31.64
N ASP A 150 -46.15 -47.23 -32.19
CA ASP A 150 -47.48 -47.64 -31.73
C ASP A 150 -48.04 -48.84 -32.54
N GLY A 151 -47.30 -49.34 -33.53
CA GLY A 151 -47.71 -50.44 -34.41
C GLY A 151 -46.80 -51.67 -34.27
N SER A 152 -45.88 -51.84 -35.21
CA SER A 152 -45.02 -53.02 -35.36
C SER A 152 -43.91 -53.12 -34.29
N GLY A 153 -43.62 -52.02 -33.60
CA GLY A 153 -42.58 -51.95 -32.58
C GLY A 153 -41.24 -51.49 -33.14
N LEU A 154 -40.33 -51.07 -32.27
CA LEU A 154 -39.05 -50.47 -32.66
C LEU A 154 -37.98 -51.55 -32.93
N ALA A 155 -37.49 -51.63 -34.17
CA ALA A 155 -36.38 -52.52 -34.53
C ALA A 155 -35.00 -51.94 -34.22
N SER A 156 -34.78 -50.64 -34.46
CA SER A 156 -33.50 -50.00 -34.18
C SER A 156 -33.61 -48.49 -33.92
N LEU A 157 -32.66 -47.97 -33.12
CA LEU A 157 -32.45 -46.55 -32.90
C LEU A 157 -30.96 -46.24 -33.09
N GLU A 158 -30.66 -45.43 -34.10
CA GLU A 158 -29.32 -45.11 -34.53
C GLU A 158 -29.11 -43.61 -34.62
N TYR A 159 -27.85 -43.16 -34.55
CA TYR A 159 -27.46 -41.77 -34.76
C TYR A 159 -26.29 -41.67 -35.76
N SER A 160 -26.14 -40.49 -36.35
CA SER A 160 -25.10 -40.14 -37.30
C SER A 160 -24.61 -38.72 -37.06
N GLU A 161 -23.28 -38.54 -37.10
CA GLU A 161 -22.59 -37.24 -36.98
C GLU A 161 -22.07 -36.71 -38.33
N ASP A 162 -22.17 -37.51 -39.39
CA ASP A 162 -21.62 -37.22 -40.72
C ASP A 162 -22.72 -37.00 -41.78
N GLY A 163 -23.91 -36.60 -41.35
CA GLY A 163 -25.04 -36.33 -42.23
C GLY A 163 -25.67 -37.59 -42.83
N GLY A 164 -25.55 -38.74 -42.15
CA GLY A 164 -26.15 -40.01 -42.53
C GLY A 164 -25.27 -40.92 -43.37
N ALA A 165 -23.98 -40.62 -43.51
CA ALA A 165 -23.03 -41.46 -44.25
C ALA A 165 -22.62 -42.70 -43.46
N SER A 166 -22.54 -42.59 -42.13
CA SER A 166 -22.38 -43.70 -41.19
C SER A 166 -23.38 -43.61 -40.04
N TRP A 167 -23.80 -44.77 -39.55
CA TRP A 167 -24.81 -44.91 -38.50
C TRP A 167 -24.25 -45.74 -37.34
N GLN A 168 -24.53 -45.30 -36.11
CA GLN A 168 -24.14 -45.98 -34.88
C GLN A 168 -25.36 -46.20 -33.99
N PRO A 169 -25.43 -47.32 -33.24
CA PRO A 169 -26.53 -47.56 -32.32
C PRO A 169 -26.51 -46.57 -31.16
N VAL A 170 -27.69 -46.11 -30.73
CA VAL A 170 -27.81 -45.29 -29.51
C VAL A 170 -27.76 -46.21 -28.28
N ALA A 171 -26.64 -46.18 -27.56
CA ALA A 171 -26.40 -47.01 -26.36
C ALA A 171 -26.60 -46.26 -25.02
N GLY A 172 -26.93 -44.98 -25.06
CA GLY A 172 -27.06 -44.10 -23.90
C GLY A 172 -27.06 -42.61 -24.31
N ALA A 173 -26.94 -41.72 -23.33
CA ALA A 173 -26.82 -40.29 -23.60
C ALA A 173 -25.46 -39.97 -24.27
N LEU A 174 -25.49 -39.10 -25.28
CA LEU A 174 -24.30 -38.60 -25.98
C LEU A 174 -23.83 -37.32 -25.30
N THR A 175 -22.53 -37.14 -25.10
CA THR A 175 -21.97 -35.94 -24.44
C THR A 175 -20.97 -35.25 -25.35
N TYR A 176 -21.11 -33.93 -25.49
CA TYR A 176 -20.25 -33.09 -26.28
C TYR A 176 -19.67 -32.01 -25.38
N SER A 177 -18.34 -32.01 -25.22
CA SER A 177 -17.61 -31.08 -24.35
C SER A 177 -16.60 -30.22 -25.10
N GLU A 178 -16.16 -30.68 -26.27
CA GLU A 178 -15.14 -30.00 -27.08
C GLU A 178 -15.77 -28.88 -27.89
N GLU A 179 -14.94 -27.90 -28.26
CA GLU A 179 -15.34 -26.78 -29.09
C GLU A 179 -15.67 -27.25 -30.52
N GLY A 180 -16.82 -26.82 -31.04
CA GLY A 180 -17.24 -27.21 -32.38
C GLY A 180 -18.74 -27.12 -32.64
N ILE A 181 -19.11 -27.47 -33.87
CA ILE A 181 -20.50 -27.62 -34.32
C ILE A 181 -20.73 -29.10 -34.61
N TYR A 182 -21.65 -29.72 -33.89
CA TYR A 182 -22.02 -31.12 -34.02
C TYR A 182 -23.43 -31.21 -34.61
N ILE A 183 -23.55 -31.84 -35.78
CA ILE A 183 -24.82 -32.06 -36.45
C ILE A 183 -25.20 -33.53 -36.26
N LEU A 184 -26.24 -33.77 -35.47
CA LEU A 184 -26.66 -35.10 -35.05
C LEU A 184 -27.95 -35.46 -35.77
N THR A 185 -27.93 -36.53 -36.56
CA THR A 185 -29.14 -37.08 -37.17
C THR A 185 -29.48 -38.40 -36.51
N PHE A 186 -30.68 -38.50 -35.96
CA PHE A 186 -31.22 -39.70 -35.34
C PHE A 186 -32.19 -40.38 -36.29
N LYS A 187 -32.14 -41.70 -36.34
CA LYS A 187 -32.96 -42.55 -37.21
C LYS A 187 -33.51 -43.71 -36.38
N ALA A 188 -34.82 -43.80 -36.32
CA ALA A 188 -35.55 -44.90 -35.73
C ALA A 188 -36.20 -45.71 -36.86
N ILE A 189 -36.08 -47.04 -36.78
CA ILE A 189 -36.67 -47.96 -37.76
C ILE A 189 -37.55 -48.95 -36.99
N ASP A 190 -38.79 -49.16 -37.44
CA ASP A 190 -39.69 -50.16 -36.88
C ASP A 190 -39.42 -51.58 -37.44
N GLU A 191 -40.18 -52.58 -37.01
CA GLU A 191 -40.04 -53.97 -37.49
C GLU A 191 -40.46 -54.14 -38.96
N GLU A 192 -41.28 -53.23 -39.50
CA GLU A 192 -41.75 -53.24 -40.89
C GLU A 192 -40.86 -52.44 -41.85
N GLY A 193 -39.84 -51.74 -41.33
CA GLY A 193 -38.87 -50.95 -42.07
C GLY A 193 -39.26 -49.48 -42.30
N ASN A 194 -40.31 -48.96 -41.68
CA ASN A 194 -40.66 -47.54 -41.69
C ASN A 194 -39.62 -46.73 -40.90
N ILE A 195 -39.25 -45.57 -41.44
CA ILE A 195 -38.12 -44.77 -40.92
C ILE A 195 -38.61 -43.41 -40.40
N GLY A 196 -38.38 -43.15 -39.12
CA GLY A 196 -38.48 -41.84 -38.49
C GLY A 196 -37.11 -41.19 -38.37
N GLN A 197 -36.96 -39.93 -38.77
CA GLN A 197 -35.68 -39.20 -38.68
C GLN A 197 -35.83 -37.79 -38.11
N VAL A 198 -34.85 -37.37 -37.31
CA VAL A 198 -34.77 -36.01 -36.77
C VAL A 198 -33.31 -35.55 -36.67
N THR A 199 -33.06 -34.29 -37.01
CA THR A 199 -31.72 -33.67 -36.91
C THR A 199 -31.69 -32.60 -35.81
N ARG A 200 -30.60 -32.56 -35.06
CA ARG A 200 -30.29 -31.54 -34.03
C ARG A 200 -28.86 -31.02 -34.22
N THR A 201 -28.63 -29.78 -33.79
CA THR A 201 -27.32 -29.14 -33.84
C THR A 201 -26.91 -28.72 -32.43
N VAL A 202 -25.71 -29.12 -32.03
CA VAL A 202 -25.05 -28.68 -30.79
C VAL A 202 -23.87 -27.79 -31.18
N LYS A 203 -23.78 -26.59 -30.59
CA LYS A 203 -22.69 -25.63 -30.83
C LYS A 203 -22.01 -25.26 -29.51
N ILE A 204 -20.73 -25.58 -29.38
CA ILE A 204 -19.95 -25.33 -28.15
C ILE A 204 -18.81 -24.37 -28.46
N ASN A 205 -18.70 -23.31 -27.67
CA ASN A 205 -17.60 -22.34 -27.72
C ASN A 205 -17.03 -22.11 -26.31
N ARG A 206 -15.76 -22.45 -26.10
CA ARG A 206 -15.11 -22.38 -24.78
C ARG A 206 -14.36 -21.09 -24.54
N ASN A 207 -13.78 -20.49 -25.58
CA ASN A 207 -12.96 -19.29 -25.46
C ASN A 207 -12.67 -18.68 -26.84
N GLY A 208 -12.58 -17.36 -26.92
CA GLY A 208 -12.27 -16.68 -28.18
C GLY A 208 -12.54 -15.19 -28.18
N LEU A 209 -13.11 -14.65 -27.10
CA LEU A 209 -13.25 -13.22 -26.86
C LEU A 209 -11.88 -12.52 -26.83
N VAL A 210 -11.82 -11.38 -27.49
CA VAL A 210 -10.67 -10.46 -27.48
C VAL A 210 -11.23 -9.07 -27.24
N VAL A 211 -10.75 -8.42 -26.18
CA VAL A 211 -10.98 -7.01 -25.90
C VAL A 211 -9.68 -6.25 -26.11
N THR A 212 -9.78 -5.10 -26.78
CA THR A 212 -8.69 -4.13 -26.92
C THR A 212 -9.22 -2.79 -26.49
N ILE A 213 -8.58 -2.21 -25.47
CA ILE A 213 -8.85 -0.83 -25.05
C ILE A 213 -7.71 0.04 -25.60
N THR A 214 -8.04 0.97 -26.49
CA THR A 214 -7.10 1.99 -26.96
C THR A 214 -7.46 3.33 -26.35
N ALA A 215 -6.48 4.17 -26.09
CA ALA A 215 -6.73 5.51 -25.59
C ALA A 215 -5.86 6.53 -26.31
N SER A 216 -6.36 7.76 -26.41
CA SER A 216 -5.64 8.89 -26.98
C SER A 216 -5.88 10.15 -26.17
N THR A 217 -4.90 11.04 -26.14
CA THR A 217 -5.05 12.37 -25.55
C THR A 217 -5.89 13.27 -26.46
N GLN A 218 -6.35 14.42 -25.95
CA GLN A 218 -7.08 15.42 -26.74
C GLN A 218 -6.32 15.88 -28.00
N GLY A 219 -4.98 15.86 -27.96
CA GLY A 219 -4.11 16.12 -29.11
C GLY A 219 -4.08 15.02 -30.18
N GLY A 220 -4.66 13.85 -29.89
CA GLY A 220 -4.70 12.69 -30.77
C GLY A 220 -3.53 11.71 -30.60
N ASP A 221 -2.61 11.97 -29.66
CA ASP A 221 -1.48 11.09 -29.40
C ASP A 221 -1.93 9.84 -28.62
N PRO A 222 -1.38 8.64 -28.92
CA PRO A 222 -1.70 7.42 -28.17
C PRO A 222 -1.36 7.59 -26.69
N TYR A 223 -2.34 7.34 -25.83
CA TYR A 223 -2.17 7.30 -24.39
C TYR A 223 -1.79 5.89 -23.94
N VAL A 224 -0.76 5.80 -23.10
CA VAL A 224 -0.29 4.55 -22.51
C VAL A 224 -0.84 4.44 -21.09
N SER A 225 -1.50 3.31 -20.79
CA SER A 225 -2.11 3.03 -19.49
C SER A 225 -1.16 3.33 -18.32
N GLY A 226 -1.62 4.13 -17.36
CA GLY A 226 -0.90 4.48 -16.14
C GLY A 226 0.05 5.68 -16.25
N ASN A 227 0.27 6.25 -17.44
CA ASN A 227 1.06 7.47 -17.62
C ASN A 227 0.30 8.73 -17.21
N TRP A 228 1.00 9.77 -16.77
CA TRP A 228 0.39 11.07 -16.51
C TRP A 228 0.17 11.87 -17.81
N THR A 229 -0.89 12.67 -17.87
CA THR A 229 -1.18 13.65 -18.94
C THR A 229 -1.96 14.83 -18.36
N ASN A 230 -1.84 16.03 -18.94
CA ASN A 230 -2.67 17.19 -18.58
C ASN A 230 -3.87 17.40 -19.50
N GLN A 231 -4.04 16.50 -20.45
CA GLN A 231 -5.11 16.53 -21.44
C GLN A 231 -6.20 15.53 -21.11
N THR A 232 -7.43 15.83 -21.53
CA THR A 232 -8.52 14.85 -21.60
C THR A 232 -8.05 13.61 -22.37
N VAL A 233 -8.38 12.43 -21.86
CA VAL A 233 -8.10 11.14 -22.51
C VAL A 233 -9.41 10.55 -23.02
N THR A 234 -9.45 10.16 -24.28
CA THR A 234 -10.56 9.43 -24.89
C THR A 234 -10.19 7.96 -25.00
N ALA A 235 -10.95 7.08 -24.36
CA ALA A 235 -10.80 5.63 -24.45
C ALA A 235 -11.82 5.03 -25.43
N GLU A 236 -11.33 4.17 -26.32
CA GLU A 236 -12.11 3.42 -27.29
C GLU A 236 -11.97 1.93 -27.02
N VAL A 237 -13.10 1.23 -26.96
CA VAL A 237 -13.17 -0.21 -26.71
C VAL A 237 -13.53 -0.94 -28.00
N TYR A 238 -12.70 -1.92 -28.34
CA TYR A 238 -12.92 -2.82 -29.46
C TYR A 238 -13.06 -4.24 -28.92
N ALA A 239 -14.21 -4.86 -29.19
CA ALA A 239 -14.46 -6.25 -28.84
C ALA A 239 -14.59 -7.08 -30.11
N SER A 240 -14.00 -8.27 -30.11
CA SER A 240 -14.10 -9.22 -31.22
C SER A 240 -14.03 -10.65 -30.71
N HIS A 241 -14.37 -11.59 -31.59
CA HIS A 241 -14.19 -13.02 -31.35
C HIS A 241 -13.29 -13.61 -32.42
N ARG A 242 -12.28 -14.41 -32.02
CA ARG A 242 -11.28 -14.99 -32.95
C ARG A 242 -11.89 -15.87 -34.02
N GLN A 243 -13.05 -16.47 -33.75
CA GLN A 243 -13.77 -17.36 -34.67
C GLN A 243 -15.04 -16.75 -35.26
N GLY A 244 -15.28 -15.45 -35.07
CA GLY A 244 -16.43 -14.75 -35.67
C GLY A 244 -17.79 -14.99 -35.01
N ILE A 245 -17.83 -15.56 -33.80
CA ILE A 245 -19.03 -15.60 -32.95
C ILE A 245 -19.35 -14.16 -32.51
N ALA A 246 -20.63 -13.80 -32.47
CA ALA A 246 -21.00 -12.43 -32.13
C ALA A 246 -20.73 -12.12 -30.65
N VAL A 247 -20.16 -10.94 -30.41
CA VAL A 247 -20.11 -10.32 -29.08
C VAL A 247 -21.50 -9.73 -28.81
N THR A 248 -22.18 -10.17 -27.75
CA THR A 248 -23.56 -9.80 -27.43
C THR A 248 -23.63 -8.59 -26.52
N SER A 249 -22.61 -8.34 -25.70
CA SER A 249 -22.54 -7.15 -24.86
C SER A 249 -21.11 -6.63 -24.68
N ILE A 250 -21.01 -5.31 -24.58
CA ILE A 250 -19.81 -4.58 -24.14
C ILE A 250 -20.29 -3.63 -23.05
N ALA A 251 -19.79 -3.82 -21.84
CA ALA A 251 -20.08 -2.99 -20.69
C ALA A 251 -18.78 -2.38 -20.15
N TYR A 252 -18.89 -1.22 -19.52
CA TYR A 252 -17.80 -0.57 -18.84
C TYR A 252 -18.21 -0.10 -17.44
N SER A 253 -17.22 0.10 -16.59
CA SER A 253 -17.37 0.74 -15.29
C SER A 253 -16.20 1.69 -15.04
N LEU A 254 -16.48 2.81 -14.41
CA LEU A 254 -15.48 3.78 -13.98
C LEU A 254 -15.23 3.60 -12.48
N ASP A 255 -13.96 3.72 -12.07
CA ASP A 255 -13.52 3.85 -10.68
C ASP A 255 -14.09 2.77 -9.76
N ASP A 256 -13.67 1.55 -10.06
CA ASP A 256 -13.72 0.37 -9.20
C ASP A 256 -14.88 -0.63 -9.41
N GLY A 257 -15.71 -0.46 -10.44
CA GLY A 257 -16.57 -1.57 -10.91
C GLY A 257 -17.94 -1.70 -10.24
N ALA A 258 -18.35 -0.71 -9.43
CA ALA A 258 -19.59 -0.79 -8.65
C ALA A 258 -20.86 -0.66 -9.51
N ILE A 259 -20.79 0.06 -10.64
CA ILE A 259 -21.90 0.28 -11.55
C ILE A 259 -21.41 0.01 -12.98
N TRP A 260 -22.11 -0.88 -13.70
CA TRP A 260 -21.82 -1.22 -15.09
C TRP A 260 -22.80 -0.54 -16.04
N SER A 261 -22.26 0.08 -17.08
CA SER A 261 -23.00 0.76 -18.15
C SER A 261 -22.67 0.13 -19.50
N ASN A 262 -23.61 0.13 -20.43
CA ASN A 262 -23.34 -0.33 -21.80
C ASN A 262 -22.38 0.63 -22.50
N TYR A 263 -21.36 0.10 -23.17
CA TYR A 263 -20.45 0.87 -24.01
C TYR A 263 -21.06 1.06 -25.40
N THR A 264 -21.39 2.31 -25.75
CA THR A 264 -21.97 2.65 -27.06
C THR A 264 -21.16 3.71 -27.82
N GLU A 265 -20.29 4.43 -27.14
CA GLU A 265 -19.46 5.50 -27.68
C GLU A 265 -18.15 5.64 -26.89
N PRO A 266 -17.09 6.24 -27.47
CA PRO A 266 -15.83 6.48 -26.77
C PRO A 266 -16.00 7.26 -25.47
N LEU A 267 -15.22 6.91 -24.45
CA LEU A 267 -15.30 7.50 -23.11
C LEU A 267 -14.27 8.61 -22.95
N ALA A 268 -14.73 9.85 -22.77
CA ALA A 268 -13.85 10.99 -22.49
C ALA A 268 -13.69 11.22 -20.98
N ILE A 269 -12.46 11.09 -20.49
CA ILE A 269 -12.08 11.34 -19.10
C ILE A 269 -11.30 12.65 -19.03
N SER A 270 -11.84 13.64 -18.32
CA SER A 270 -11.26 14.99 -18.21
C SER A 270 -11.01 15.46 -16.78
N GLY A 271 -11.49 14.73 -15.77
CA GLY A 271 -11.24 15.08 -14.37
C GLY A 271 -9.79 14.76 -13.98
N ALA A 272 -9.18 15.60 -13.15
CA ALA A 272 -7.89 15.29 -12.54
C ALA A 272 -7.96 14.04 -11.65
N GLY A 273 -6.81 13.42 -11.41
CA GLY A 273 -6.65 12.20 -10.61
C GLY A 273 -6.47 10.93 -11.43
N THR A 274 -6.49 9.80 -10.71
CA THR A 274 -6.38 8.46 -11.30
C THR A 274 -7.76 7.86 -11.49
N HIS A 275 -8.08 7.53 -12.75
CA HIS A 275 -9.33 6.92 -13.19
C HIS A 275 -9.06 5.50 -13.68
N THR A 276 -9.96 4.57 -13.40
CA THR A 276 -9.87 3.20 -13.96
C THR A 276 -11.12 2.87 -14.75
N ILE A 277 -10.93 2.54 -16.03
CA ILE A 277 -11.99 2.03 -16.90
C ILE A 277 -11.88 0.50 -16.90
N LYS A 278 -12.81 -0.18 -16.24
CA LYS A 278 -12.98 -1.63 -16.37
C LYS A 278 -13.94 -1.90 -17.53
N VAL A 279 -13.62 -2.85 -18.38
CA VAL A 279 -14.45 -3.26 -19.52
C VAL A 279 -14.76 -4.74 -19.35
N LYS A 280 -16.02 -5.11 -19.59
CA LYS A 280 -16.52 -6.48 -19.57
C LYS A 280 -17.23 -6.76 -20.89
N ILE A 281 -16.87 -7.85 -21.55
CA ILE A 281 -17.51 -8.29 -22.79
C ILE A 281 -18.05 -9.70 -22.65
N GLN A 282 -19.14 -9.98 -23.37
CA GLN A 282 -19.78 -11.30 -23.40
C GLN A 282 -20.11 -11.71 -24.84
N ASP A 283 -20.01 -13.00 -25.17
CA ASP A 283 -20.43 -13.56 -26.46
C ASP A 283 -21.81 -14.26 -26.40
N GLU A 284 -22.26 -14.81 -27.53
CA GLU A 284 -23.50 -15.59 -27.62
C GLU A 284 -23.46 -16.92 -26.84
N ALA A 285 -22.27 -17.43 -26.51
CA ALA A 285 -22.09 -18.67 -25.75
C ALA A 285 -22.08 -18.45 -24.23
N GLY A 286 -22.13 -17.18 -23.79
CA GLY A 286 -22.07 -16.79 -22.38
C GLY A 286 -20.66 -16.68 -21.81
N ASN A 287 -19.61 -16.74 -22.64
CA ASN A 287 -18.25 -16.48 -22.18
C ASN A 287 -18.09 -15.01 -21.81
N GLU A 288 -17.35 -14.72 -20.73
CA GLU A 288 -17.07 -13.35 -20.30
C GLU A 288 -15.55 -13.10 -20.29
N LEU A 289 -15.15 -11.88 -20.67
CA LEU A 289 -13.78 -11.41 -20.55
C LEU A 289 -13.78 -9.99 -19.97
N GLU A 290 -12.91 -9.75 -19.00
CA GLU A 290 -12.69 -8.43 -18.41
C GLU A 290 -11.27 -7.94 -18.70
N ASP A 291 -11.14 -6.62 -18.91
CA ASP A 291 -9.86 -5.92 -19.03
C ASP A 291 -9.98 -4.51 -18.45
N ALA A 292 -8.85 -3.85 -18.19
CA ALA A 292 -8.85 -2.52 -17.58
C ALA A 292 -7.79 -1.57 -18.15
N LEU A 293 -8.17 -0.29 -18.24
CA LEU A 293 -7.29 0.82 -18.58
C LEU A 293 -7.22 1.79 -17.39
N THR A 294 -6.01 2.13 -16.96
CA THR A 294 -5.78 3.18 -15.96
C THR A 294 -5.40 4.47 -16.66
N ILE A 295 -6.13 5.55 -16.37
CA ILE A 295 -5.89 6.90 -16.88
C ILE A 295 -5.47 7.78 -15.71
N LYS A 296 -4.39 8.53 -15.85
CA LYS A 296 -3.96 9.52 -14.83
C LYS A 296 -3.88 10.90 -15.46
N ILE A 297 -4.66 11.84 -14.92
CA ILE A 297 -4.75 13.21 -15.43
C ILE A 297 -4.30 14.17 -14.34
N ASP A 298 -3.39 15.08 -14.68
CA ASP A 298 -2.96 16.16 -13.79
C ASP A 298 -3.02 17.49 -14.53
N GLN A 299 -3.88 18.37 -14.03
CA GLN A 299 -4.11 19.72 -14.54
C GLN A 299 -3.76 20.80 -13.51
N ALA A 300 -3.22 20.40 -12.36
CA ALA A 300 -2.84 21.32 -11.31
C ALA A 300 -1.53 22.01 -11.71
N ASN A 301 -1.42 23.29 -11.38
CA ASN A 301 -0.12 23.94 -11.40
C ASN A 301 0.64 23.54 -10.13
N PRO A 302 1.99 23.47 -10.18
CA PRO A 302 2.78 23.36 -8.97
C PRO A 302 2.44 24.46 -7.97
N ILE A 303 2.59 24.17 -6.68
CA ILE A 303 2.40 25.13 -5.59
C ILE A 303 3.77 25.61 -5.14
N ILE A 304 3.95 26.93 -5.08
CA ILE A 304 5.15 27.58 -4.53
C ILE A 304 4.79 28.14 -3.15
N ASP A 305 5.62 27.84 -2.16
CA ASP A 305 5.52 28.37 -0.81
C ASP A 305 6.85 29.03 -0.38
N PHE A 306 6.72 30.16 0.30
CA PHE A 306 7.83 30.91 0.87
C PHE A 306 7.81 30.73 2.39
N GLY A 307 8.84 30.11 2.97
CA GLY A 307 8.92 29.88 4.40
C GLY A 307 8.90 31.20 5.19
N THR A 308 9.82 32.12 4.88
CA THR A 308 9.76 33.51 5.34
C THR A 308 9.36 34.39 4.16
N ASN A 309 8.13 34.88 4.15
CA ASN A 309 7.63 35.69 3.04
C ASN A 309 7.89 37.18 3.26
N GLY A 310 9.13 37.63 3.03
CA GLY A 310 9.54 39.02 3.25
C GLY A 310 9.99 39.33 4.68
N LYS A 311 10.55 40.53 4.88
CA LYS A 311 10.97 41.05 6.18
C LYS A 311 10.90 42.58 6.18
N GLU A 312 10.00 43.13 6.99
CA GLU A 312 9.76 44.57 7.12
C GLU A 312 10.76 45.30 8.04
N THR A 313 11.62 44.57 8.74
CA THR A 313 12.76 45.14 9.47
C THR A 313 14.03 45.01 8.64
N TRP A 314 14.87 46.03 8.69
CA TRP A 314 16.16 46.03 7.98
C TRP A 314 17.05 44.88 8.47
N SER A 315 17.80 44.28 7.54
CA SER A 315 18.62 43.09 7.77
C SER A 315 19.81 43.09 6.81
N ILE A 316 20.94 42.51 7.20
CA ILE A 316 22.14 42.40 6.33
C ILE A 316 21.94 41.43 5.16
N SER A 317 20.96 40.55 5.27
CA SER A 317 20.59 39.56 4.26
C SER A 317 19.10 39.27 4.28
N GLY A 318 18.57 38.93 3.10
CA GLY A 318 17.25 38.35 2.92
C GLY A 318 17.43 36.89 2.58
N SER A 319 16.82 36.00 3.35
CA SER A 319 16.84 34.57 3.07
C SER A 319 15.45 34.01 3.26
N THR A 320 15.04 33.11 2.37
CA THR A 320 13.81 32.36 2.55
C THR A 320 13.94 30.97 1.98
N PHE A 321 13.41 30.02 2.73
CA PHE A 321 13.18 28.67 2.26
C PHE A 321 12.09 28.69 1.19
N VAL A 322 12.36 28.09 0.03
CA VAL A 322 11.36 27.98 -1.05
C VAL A 322 11.02 26.53 -1.28
N SER A 323 9.77 26.16 -1.00
CA SER A 323 9.22 24.86 -1.36
C SER A 323 8.40 24.99 -2.63
N VAL A 324 8.70 24.14 -3.59
CA VAL A 324 7.83 23.89 -4.74
C VAL A 324 7.37 22.45 -4.62
N ILE A 325 6.05 22.22 -4.68
CA ILE A 325 5.48 20.89 -4.64
C ILE A 325 4.50 20.69 -5.79
N ASP A 326 4.45 19.46 -6.27
CA ASP A 326 3.40 18.95 -7.14
C ASP A 326 2.97 17.58 -6.61
N THR A 327 1.68 17.40 -6.38
CA THR A 327 1.14 16.20 -5.71
C THR A 327 0.79 15.08 -6.66
N GLU A 328 0.87 15.29 -7.98
CA GLU A 328 0.34 14.37 -8.99
C GLU A 328 1.45 13.92 -9.97
N SER A 329 1.66 14.64 -11.07
CA SER A 329 2.65 14.27 -12.08
C SER A 329 4.10 14.48 -11.62
N GLY A 330 4.28 15.22 -10.53
CA GLY A 330 5.57 15.55 -9.95
C GLY A 330 6.22 16.74 -10.65
N LEU A 331 7.33 17.21 -10.10
CA LEU A 331 8.00 18.41 -10.60
C LEU A 331 8.96 18.11 -11.74
N ASN A 332 9.02 19.02 -12.71
CA ASN A 332 10.18 19.10 -13.59
C ASN A 332 11.30 19.82 -12.85
N SER A 333 12.16 19.06 -12.17
CA SER A 333 13.26 19.60 -11.36
C SER A 333 14.21 20.53 -12.11
N GLY A 334 14.32 20.40 -13.44
CA GLY A 334 15.13 21.29 -14.29
C GLY A 334 14.48 22.63 -14.60
N SER A 335 13.22 22.86 -14.22
CA SER A 335 12.46 24.08 -14.51
C SER A 335 12.40 25.08 -13.35
N LEU A 336 12.91 24.70 -12.18
CA LEU A 336 12.85 25.51 -10.97
C LEU A 336 13.89 26.63 -11.05
N GLU A 337 13.41 27.85 -11.14
CA GLU A 337 14.24 29.03 -11.32
C GLU A 337 13.81 30.16 -10.39
N PHE A 338 14.79 30.95 -9.93
CA PHE A 338 14.57 32.13 -9.10
C PHE A 338 15.33 33.36 -9.60
N ALA A 339 14.84 34.54 -9.21
CA ALA A 339 15.52 35.81 -9.42
C ALA A 339 15.20 36.79 -8.30
N TRP A 340 16.23 37.49 -7.80
CA TRP A 340 16.05 38.62 -6.89
C TRP A 340 15.96 39.93 -7.69
N SER A 341 15.04 40.82 -7.31
CA SER A 341 14.93 42.14 -7.92
C SER A 341 14.40 43.20 -6.95
N GLN A 342 14.59 44.48 -7.27
CA GLN A 342 14.03 45.59 -6.48
C GLN A 342 12.58 45.95 -6.87
N SER A 343 11.86 45.01 -7.51
CA SER A 343 10.48 45.20 -7.95
C SER A 343 9.67 43.94 -7.68
N ASP A 344 8.40 44.11 -7.35
CA ASP A 344 7.40 43.04 -7.26
C ASP A 344 6.99 42.46 -8.63
N THR A 345 7.53 43.02 -9.72
CA THR A 345 7.33 42.51 -11.08
C THR A 345 8.48 41.61 -11.51
N ALA A 346 8.15 40.45 -12.06
CA ALA A 346 9.11 39.45 -12.51
C ALA A 346 10.15 40.06 -13.47
N PRO A 347 11.47 39.90 -13.20
CA PRO A 347 12.50 40.49 -14.02
C PRO A 347 12.65 39.75 -15.37
N ALA A 348 12.87 40.52 -16.44
CA ALA A 348 13.20 39.97 -17.77
C ALA A 348 14.67 39.49 -17.91
N GLY A 349 15.44 39.58 -16.83
CA GLY A 349 16.87 39.26 -16.77
C GLY A 349 17.17 37.77 -16.62
N VAL A 350 18.39 37.46 -16.16
CA VAL A 350 18.85 36.08 -15.92
C VAL A 350 18.21 35.53 -14.65
N TRP A 351 17.69 34.31 -14.76
CA TRP A 351 17.20 33.53 -13.62
C TRP A 351 18.23 32.45 -13.27
N ALA A 352 18.36 32.15 -11.98
CA ALA A 352 19.23 31.09 -11.48
C ALA A 352 18.40 29.84 -11.17
N THR A 353 18.96 28.65 -11.39
CA THR A 353 18.28 27.39 -11.04
C THR A 353 18.43 27.10 -9.55
N PHE A 354 17.44 26.42 -8.97
CA PHE A 354 17.50 25.96 -7.59
C PHE A 354 16.78 24.61 -7.43
N ALA A 355 17.00 23.95 -6.29
CA ALA A 355 16.25 22.76 -5.91
C ALA A 355 15.10 23.14 -4.96
N SER A 356 13.95 22.48 -5.09
CA SER A 356 12.85 22.65 -4.13
C SER A 356 13.34 22.35 -2.71
N GLY A 357 12.96 23.21 -1.77
CA GLY A 357 13.38 23.15 -0.38
C GLY A 357 14.79 23.70 -0.12
N ALA A 358 15.32 24.54 -1.02
CA ALA A 358 16.53 25.30 -0.80
C ALA A 358 16.24 26.66 -0.13
N ASP A 359 17.19 27.12 0.69
CA ASP A 359 17.25 28.50 1.12
C ASP A 359 17.84 29.36 0.02
N LEU A 360 17.07 30.36 -0.41
CA LEU A 360 17.49 31.33 -1.40
C LEU A 360 17.84 32.62 -0.68
N THR A 361 19.11 33.00 -0.75
CA THR A 361 19.66 34.13 0.02
C THR A 361 20.19 35.22 -0.91
N ILE A 362 20.00 36.47 -0.50
CA ILE A 362 20.66 37.65 -1.03
C ILE A 362 21.26 38.46 0.12
N SER A 363 22.47 39.01 -0.08
CA SER A 363 23.20 39.79 0.91
C SER A 363 24.11 40.81 0.23
N GLY A 364 24.60 41.79 0.99
CA GLY A 364 25.53 42.80 0.46
C GLY A 364 24.86 43.80 -0.50
N VAL A 365 23.55 43.99 -0.37
CA VAL A 365 22.75 44.90 -1.19
C VAL A 365 21.85 45.74 -0.28
N ASP A 366 21.52 46.94 -0.76
CA ASP A 366 20.66 47.87 -0.02
C ASP A 366 19.28 48.03 -0.71
N GLY A 367 18.28 48.37 0.10
CA GLY A 367 16.93 48.70 -0.34
C GLY A 367 15.90 47.57 -0.21
N ASP A 368 14.75 47.76 -0.85
CA ASP A 368 13.65 46.79 -0.86
C ASP A 368 13.88 45.76 -1.99
N TRP A 369 13.93 44.47 -1.63
CA TRP A 369 14.18 43.35 -2.55
C TRP A 369 13.05 42.31 -2.51
N TYR A 370 12.77 41.68 -3.65
CA TYR A 370 11.73 40.68 -3.85
C TYR A 370 12.34 39.44 -4.49
N LEU A 371 11.94 38.26 -4.01
CA LEU A 371 12.31 36.98 -4.60
C LEU A 371 11.20 36.51 -5.54
N HIS A 372 11.55 36.29 -6.80
CA HIS A 372 10.67 35.75 -7.81
C HIS A 372 11.01 34.28 -8.05
N ILE A 373 9.98 33.43 -8.15
CA ILE A 373 10.09 32.01 -8.42
C ILE A 373 9.24 31.67 -9.63
N ARG A 374 9.75 30.79 -10.49
CA ARG A 374 8.95 30.11 -11.52
C ARG A 374 9.26 28.63 -11.51
N ALA A 375 8.24 27.83 -11.77
CA ALA A 375 8.35 26.38 -11.78
C ALA A 375 7.40 25.77 -12.81
N GLN A 376 7.70 24.53 -13.18
CA GLN A 376 6.91 23.70 -14.06
C GLN A 376 6.78 22.28 -13.47
N ASP A 377 5.63 21.66 -13.62
CA ASP A 377 5.49 20.22 -13.35
C ASP A 377 6.09 19.37 -14.49
N ALA A 378 6.02 18.05 -14.35
CA ALA A 378 6.52 17.11 -15.36
C ALA A 378 5.73 17.12 -16.67
N LEU A 379 4.51 17.67 -16.68
CA LEU A 379 3.60 17.72 -17.84
C LEU A 379 3.58 19.06 -18.56
N GLY A 380 4.24 20.05 -18.00
CA GLY A 380 4.41 21.36 -18.59
C GLY A 380 3.55 22.47 -17.98
N ASN A 381 2.73 22.21 -16.95
CA ASN A 381 1.93 23.23 -16.27
C ASN A 381 2.87 24.17 -15.50
N THR A 382 2.72 25.49 -15.68
CA THR A 382 3.67 26.49 -15.16
C THR A 382 3.03 27.35 -14.07
N VAL A 383 3.84 27.73 -13.08
CA VAL A 383 3.47 28.67 -12.01
C VAL A 383 4.58 29.69 -11.80
N GLY A 384 4.20 30.90 -11.37
CA GLY A 384 5.13 31.92 -10.92
C GLY A 384 4.64 32.56 -9.63
N ALA A 385 5.55 32.89 -8.72
CA ALA A 385 5.26 33.54 -7.46
C ALA A 385 6.32 34.61 -7.14
N VAL A 386 5.93 35.60 -6.33
CA VAL A 386 6.82 36.65 -5.82
C VAL A 386 6.64 36.76 -4.31
N SER A 387 7.74 36.91 -3.58
CA SER A 387 7.70 37.12 -2.14
C SER A 387 7.17 38.51 -1.80
N GLU A 388 6.82 38.75 -0.53
CA GLU A 388 6.79 40.11 0.00
C GLU A 388 8.23 40.69 0.07
N ARG A 389 8.33 41.99 0.32
CA ARG A 389 9.64 42.68 0.30
C ARG A 389 10.53 42.28 1.47
N PHE A 390 11.82 42.22 1.20
CA PHE A 390 12.90 42.18 2.18
C PHE A 390 13.58 43.55 2.21
N ARG A 391 13.64 44.18 3.38
CA ARG A 391 14.39 45.42 3.57
C ARG A 391 15.83 45.10 3.93
N LEU A 392 16.76 45.40 3.03
CA LEU A 392 18.16 45.03 3.16
C LEU A 392 19.04 46.25 3.33
N ASP A 393 19.97 46.17 4.27
CA ASP A 393 20.96 47.20 4.55
C ASP A 393 22.28 46.52 4.89
N ALA A 394 23.24 46.65 3.98
CA ALA A 394 24.58 46.08 4.09
C ALA A 394 25.59 47.07 4.71
N SER A 395 25.14 48.24 5.16
CA SER A 395 26.01 49.20 5.82
C SER A 395 26.52 48.66 7.16
N ALA A 396 27.78 48.98 7.47
CA ALA A 396 28.40 48.71 8.75
C ALA A 396 28.25 49.94 9.65
N ALA A 397 27.97 49.72 10.94
CA ALA A 397 27.78 50.78 11.92
C ALA A 397 29.11 51.48 12.31
N GLU A 398 29.74 52.21 11.38
CA GLU A 398 31.07 52.78 11.57
C GLU A 398 31.10 54.32 11.53
N LEU A 399 32.12 54.91 12.18
CA LEU A 399 32.46 56.32 12.01
C LEU A 399 33.53 56.47 10.93
N ASN A 400 33.39 57.46 10.04
CA ASN A 400 34.47 57.91 9.14
C ASN A 400 35.29 59.07 9.72
N GLY A 401 34.82 59.69 10.81
CA GLY A 401 35.55 60.76 11.49
C GLY A 401 35.04 61.07 12.89
N LEU A 402 35.95 61.56 13.75
CA LEU A 402 35.62 62.02 15.10
C LEU A 402 36.50 63.22 15.48
N ALA A 403 35.87 64.33 15.88
CA ALA A 403 36.57 65.54 16.33
C ALA A 403 36.11 66.02 17.71
N LEU A 404 37.00 66.72 18.42
CA LEU A 404 36.79 67.28 19.75
C LEU A 404 36.93 68.82 19.71
N SER A 405 36.13 69.56 20.48
CA SER A 405 36.16 71.03 20.44
C SER A 405 37.28 71.73 21.23
N ALA A 406 37.92 71.05 22.18
CA ALA A 406 38.93 71.65 23.07
C ALA A 406 40.24 70.84 23.21
N SER A 407 40.41 69.77 22.42
CA SER A 407 41.61 68.92 22.37
C SER A 407 41.67 68.22 21.01
N THR A 408 42.76 67.52 20.74
CA THR A 408 42.80 66.45 19.73
C THR A 408 42.73 65.08 20.42
N LEU A 409 42.39 64.05 19.64
CA LEU A 409 42.60 62.65 20.03
C LEU A 409 44.12 62.39 20.17
N ASP A 410 44.48 61.35 20.92
CA ASP A 410 45.85 60.93 21.15
C ASP A 410 46.50 60.32 19.90
N THR A 411 45.69 59.73 19.02
CA THR A 411 46.08 59.24 17.69
C THR A 411 45.21 59.86 16.59
N VAL A 412 45.63 59.70 15.33
CA VAL A 412 44.77 60.03 14.18
C VAL A 412 43.57 59.07 14.19
N PHE A 413 42.38 59.58 13.89
CA PHE A 413 41.18 58.75 13.85
C PHE A 413 41.29 57.64 12.80
N ASP A 414 40.94 56.42 13.21
CA ASP A 414 40.87 55.20 12.41
C ASP A 414 39.60 54.42 12.82
N ALA A 415 38.75 54.05 11.86
CA ALA A 415 37.46 53.40 12.14
C ALA A 415 37.59 52.06 12.89
N SER A 416 38.73 51.37 12.78
CA SER A 416 38.99 50.11 13.50
C SER A 416 39.43 50.30 14.95
N THR A 417 39.73 51.53 15.36
CA THR A 417 40.15 51.85 16.72
C THR A 417 38.94 52.29 17.54
N MET A 418 38.59 51.49 18.56
CA MET A 418 37.41 51.75 19.40
C MET A 418 37.71 52.63 20.61
N ASP A 419 38.97 52.67 21.06
CA ASP A 419 39.38 53.42 22.26
C ASP A 419 40.32 54.58 21.92
N TYR A 420 39.91 55.79 22.27
CA TYR A 420 40.71 57.01 22.14
C TYR A 420 40.93 57.70 23.48
N LYS A 421 41.96 58.53 23.55
CA LYS A 421 42.26 59.35 24.72
C LYS A 421 42.39 60.81 24.35
N ALA A 422 42.01 61.69 25.28
CA ALA A 422 42.27 63.11 25.18
C ALA A 422 42.56 63.71 26.56
N SER A 423 43.23 64.85 26.60
CA SER A 423 43.52 65.55 27.85
C SER A 423 43.20 67.03 27.71
N VAL A 424 42.48 67.57 28.70
CA VAL A 424 42.11 68.98 28.73
C VAL A 424 42.58 69.66 30.01
N ALA A 425 42.89 70.95 29.90
CA ALA A 425 43.26 71.77 31.04
C ALA A 425 42.10 71.91 32.04
N ASN A 426 42.42 72.15 33.33
CA ASN A 426 41.43 72.21 34.40
C ASN A 426 40.30 73.24 34.16
N ASN A 427 40.57 74.32 33.41
CA ASN A 427 39.59 75.36 33.08
C ASN A 427 38.55 74.94 32.03
N VAL A 428 38.77 73.86 31.28
CA VAL A 428 37.79 73.30 30.33
C VAL A 428 36.78 72.47 31.12
N ARG A 429 35.55 73.00 31.29
CA ARG A 429 34.50 72.36 32.10
C ARG A 429 33.53 71.50 31.30
N SER A 430 33.53 71.64 29.98
CA SER A 430 32.76 70.83 29.05
C SER A 430 33.47 70.78 27.71
N ILE A 431 33.14 69.76 26.92
CA ILE A 431 33.57 69.61 25.54
C ILE A 431 32.37 69.20 24.68
N THR A 432 32.49 69.35 23.38
CA THR A 432 31.57 68.77 22.41
C THR A 432 32.35 67.83 21.52
N ILE A 433 31.67 66.81 21.01
CA ILE A 433 32.22 65.89 20.03
C ILE A 433 31.49 66.05 18.70
N THR A 434 32.19 65.88 17.59
CA THR A 434 31.61 65.91 16.23
C THR A 434 31.91 64.57 15.57
N PRO A 435 31.05 63.56 15.74
CA PRO A 435 31.16 62.28 15.06
C PRO A 435 30.62 62.39 13.63
N VAL A 436 31.22 61.66 12.69
CA VAL A 436 30.81 61.53 11.29
C VAL A 436 30.68 60.04 11.01
N THR A 437 29.48 59.56 10.74
CA THR A 437 29.22 58.17 10.32
C THR A 437 29.72 57.91 8.91
N LEU A 438 30.02 56.63 8.64
CA LEU A 438 30.34 56.16 7.31
C LEU A 438 29.10 56.21 6.42
N ASP A 439 27.95 55.73 6.92
CA ASP A 439 26.65 55.89 6.27
C ASP A 439 25.86 57.05 6.91
N ALA A 440 25.31 57.95 6.08
CA ALA A 440 24.58 59.11 6.57
C ALA A 440 23.20 58.77 7.18
N THR A 441 22.71 57.55 6.98
CA THR A 441 21.44 57.05 7.53
C THR A 441 21.58 56.42 8.92
N ASP A 442 22.81 56.15 9.36
CA ASP A 442 23.11 55.62 10.70
C ASP A 442 22.73 56.60 11.81
N ILE A 443 22.30 56.03 12.94
CA ILE A 443 21.94 56.78 14.13
C ILE A 443 23.15 56.83 15.07
N ILE A 444 23.51 58.03 15.53
CA ILE A 444 24.57 58.22 16.52
C ILE A 444 23.95 58.60 17.85
N THR A 445 24.32 57.92 18.93
CA THR A 445 24.05 58.35 20.30
C THR A 445 25.34 58.59 21.07
N VAL A 446 25.32 59.63 21.92
CA VAL A 446 26.48 60.06 22.68
C VAL A 446 26.09 60.19 24.15
N SER A 447 26.87 59.55 25.02
CA SER A 447 26.73 59.61 26.47
C SER A 447 28.07 59.98 27.12
N ILE A 448 28.03 60.45 28.37
CA ILE A 448 29.24 60.69 29.16
C ILE A 448 29.08 60.11 30.55
N ASN A 449 30.10 59.40 31.04
CA ASN A 449 30.18 58.78 32.36
C ASN A 449 28.97 57.90 32.71
N GLY A 450 28.44 57.14 31.74
CA GLY A 450 27.24 56.31 31.91
C GLY A 450 25.93 57.10 32.08
N GLY A 451 25.93 58.39 31.71
CA GLY A 451 24.73 59.21 31.67
C GLY A 451 23.76 58.80 30.55
N THR A 452 22.59 59.46 30.50
CA THR A 452 21.59 59.17 29.46
C THR A 452 22.13 59.52 28.07
N PRO A 453 22.12 58.58 27.10
CA PRO A 453 22.54 58.86 25.73
C PRO A 453 21.66 59.93 25.06
N SER A 454 22.28 60.74 24.20
CA SER A 454 21.63 61.77 23.40
C SER A 454 21.95 61.59 21.93
N THR A 455 20.96 61.72 21.05
CA THR A 455 21.16 61.56 19.60
C THR A 455 21.94 62.74 19.02
N VAL A 456 22.92 62.46 18.17
CA VAL A 456 23.73 63.46 17.47
C VAL A 456 23.60 63.26 15.96
N THR A 457 23.41 64.33 15.21
CA THR A 457 23.41 64.27 13.74
C THR A 457 24.84 64.16 13.23
N SER A 458 25.09 63.21 12.32
CA SER A 458 26.40 63.01 11.68
C SER A 458 26.97 64.33 11.12
N GLY A 459 28.23 64.63 11.45
CA GLY A 459 28.92 65.86 11.06
C GLY A 459 28.60 67.10 11.88
N LEU A 460 27.66 67.03 12.82
CA LEU A 460 27.35 68.13 13.75
C LEU A 460 27.92 67.88 15.14
N ALA A 461 28.23 68.97 15.85
CA ALA A 461 28.69 68.88 17.23
C ALA A 461 27.55 68.45 18.17
N SER A 462 27.87 67.58 19.12
CA SER A 462 26.99 67.21 20.23
C SER A 462 26.64 68.43 21.10
N GLU A 463 25.63 68.28 21.95
CA GLU A 463 25.46 69.18 23.09
C GLU A 463 26.71 69.15 24.01
N PRO A 464 26.97 70.23 24.77
CA PRO A 464 28.13 70.29 25.67
C PRO A 464 28.12 69.19 26.74
N LEU A 465 29.08 68.28 26.68
CA LEU A 465 29.32 67.20 27.63
C LEU A 465 30.13 67.73 28.82
N VAL A 466 29.53 67.74 30.01
CA VAL A 466 30.14 68.30 31.23
C VAL A 466 31.20 67.36 31.78
N LEU A 467 32.42 67.88 32.00
CA LEU A 467 33.57 67.11 32.49
C LEU A 467 33.75 67.26 34.01
N HIS A 468 33.83 66.13 34.70
CA HIS A 468 34.35 66.07 36.07
C HIS A 468 35.88 66.15 36.07
N THR A 469 36.45 66.57 37.21
CA THR A 469 37.90 66.54 37.38
C THR A 469 38.39 65.09 37.42
N GLY A 470 39.46 64.75 36.71
CA GLY A 470 39.94 63.38 36.56
C GLY A 470 39.46 62.72 35.27
N ALA A 471 39.34 61.39 35.27
CA ALA A 471 38.92 60.63 34.11
C ALA A 471 37.42 60.82 33.84
N ASN A 472 37.07 61.03 32.57
CA ASN A 472 35.72 60.98 32.05
C ASN A 472 35.70 60.03 30.86
N THR A 473 34.62 59.27 30.69
CA THR A 473 34.45 58.38 29.54
C THR A 473 33.29 58.89 28.71
N ILE A 474 33.55 59.23 27.46
CA ILE A 474 32.50 59.52 26.48
C ILE A 474 32.29 58.27 25.66
N GLU A 475 31.04 57.88 25.52
CA GLU A 475 30.61 56.74 24.73
C GLU A 475 29.86 57.26 23.51
N ILE A 476 30.24 56.78 22.33
CA ILE A 476 29.61 57.08 21.05
C ILE A 476 29.15 55.76 20.45
N GLU A 477 27.85 55.49 20.48
CA GLU A 477 27.25 54.33 19.83
C GLU A 477 26.77 54.74 18.44
N VAL A 478 27.22 54.03 17.41
CA VAL A 478 26.68 54.09 16.05
C VAL A 478 25.78 52.88 15.86
N THR A 479 24.58 53.08 15.32
CA THR A 479 23.62 52.02 15.00
C THR A 479 23.22 52.14 13.53
N ALA A 480 23.51 51.10 12.73
CA ALA A 480 23.08 50.97 11.34
C ALA A 480 21.59 50.60 11.26
N LEU A 481 20.95 50.74 10.08
CA LEU A 481 19.51 50.47 9.94
C LEU A 481 19.20 48.99 10.19
N ASN A 482 20.11 48.09 9.78
CA ASN A 482 20.06 46.65 10.06
C ASN A 482 20.16 46.28 11.57
N GLY A 483 20.42 47.25 12.45
CA GLY A 483 20.52 47.07 13.90
C GLY A 483 21.91 46.70 14.41
N GLU A 484 22.90 46.53 13.53
CA GLU A 484 24.31 46.42 13.90
C GLU A 484 24.74 47.66 14.68
N ARG A 485 25.58 47.46 15.70
CA ARG A 485 26.08 48.53 16.54
C ARG A 485 27.57 48.44 16.69
N ASN A 486 28.19 49.61 16.75
CA ASN A 486 29.58 49.74 17.15
C ASN A 486 29.73 50.92 18.11
N THR A 487 30.59 50.76 19.10
CA THR A 487 30.74 51.73 20.18
C THR A 487 32.17 52.20 20.29
N TYR A 488 32.37 53.50 20.14
CA TYR A 488 33.65 54.19 20.31
C TYR A 488 33.70 54.86 21.67
N PHE A 489 34.82 54.70 22.36
CA PHE A 489 35.08 55.31 23.66
C PHE A 489 36.15 56.40 23.54
N VAL A 490 35.89 57.54 24.17
CA VAL A 490 36.90 58.60 24.35
C VAL A 490 37.11 58.85 25.83
N ALA A 491 38.26 58.40 26.34
CA ALA A 491 38.70 58.66 27.70
C ALA A 491 39.32 60.06 27.81
N VAL A 492 38.58 61.01 28.37
CA VAL A 492 39.00 62.41 28.52
C VAL A 492 39.46 62.67 29.94
N THR A 493 40.76 62.91 30.11
CA THR A 493 41.33 63.29 31.41
C THR A 493 41.33 64.81 31.58
N ARG A 494 40.51 65.31 32.50
CA ARG A 494 40.52 66.73 32.90
C ARG A 494 41.48 66.92 34.05
N ALA A 495 42.53 67.73 33.86
CA ALA A 495 43.58 67.94 34.85
C ALA A 495 43.02 68.39 36.21
N ALA A 496 43.54 67.83 37.31
CA ALA A 496 43.22 68.26 38.67
C ALA A 496 43.83 69.63 38.99
N SER A 497 43.18 70.39 39.88
CA SER A 497 43.83 71.56 40.48
C SER A 497 45.03 71.08 41.29
N SER A 498 46.21 71.66 41.03
CA SER A 498 47.50 71.13 41.49
C SER A 498 47.64 71.05 43.02
N SER A 499 47.64 69.83 43.57
CA SER A 499 48.37 69.45 44.80
C SER A 499 48.44 67.91 45.01
N GLY A 500 49.64 67.34 44.83
CA GLY A 500 50.28 66.19 45.53
C GLY A 500 49.62 64.82 45.81
N THR A 501 50.13 63.78 45.11
CA THR A 501 50.67 62.47 45.59
C THR A 501 49.78 61.25 46.00
N SER A 502 50.05 60.12 45.28
CA SER A 502 50.08 58.65 45.58
C SER A 502 48.86 57.75 45.89
N GLY A 503 48.70 56.70 45.05
CA GLY A 503 48.73 55.26 45.44
C GLY A 503 47.42 54.43 45.42
N GLY A 504 47.41 53.28 44.71
CA GLY A 504 46.54 52.13 45.05
C GLY A 504 45.91 51.28 43.92
N SER A 505 46.51 50.11 43.68
CA SER A 505 46.14 48.87 42.95
C SER A 505 44.69 48.57 42.50
N SER A 506 44.61 48.01 41.28
CA SER A 506 43.49 47.33 40.63
C SER A 506 43.04 46.05 41.35
N GLY A 507 41.72 45.81 41.32
CA GLY A 507 41.09 44.52 41.62
C GLY A 507 40.20 44.15 40.45
N ASP A 508 40.57 43.09 39.75
CA ASP A 508 39.85 42.45 38.67
C ASP A 508 38.77 41.53 39.27
N GLN A 509 37.53 41.62 38.77
CA GLN A 509 36.40 40.79 39.19
C GLN A 509 36.11 39.77 38.09
N SER A 510 36.55 38.54 38.31
CA SER A 510 36.17 37.36 37.52
C SER A 510 34.69 37.03 37.75
N GLU A 511 33.92 36.87 36.68
CA GLU A 511 32.56 36.32 36.70
C GLU A 511 32.52 34.91 37.34
N PRO A 512 31.42 34.51 37.98
CA PRO A 512 31.28 33.19 38.60
C PRO A 512 31.15 32.09 37.53
N GLU A 513 32.10 31.15 37.51
CA GLU A 513 32.04 29.95 36.67
C GLU A 513 30.94 28.98 37.17
N GLY A 514 30.10 28.47 36.27
CA GLY A 514 29.08 27.46 36.56
C GLY A 514 29.67 26.13 37.02
N LYS A 515 28.89 25.29 37.71
CA LYS A 515 29.33 23.97 38.22
C LYS A 515 28.37 22.86 37.82
N ALA A 516 28.91 21.76 37.33
CA ALA A 516 28.22 20.48 37.18
C ALA A 516 28.41 19.62 38.44
N SER A 517 27.38 18.91 38.88
CA SER A 517 27.41 18.00 40.02
C SER A 517 27.55 16.55 39.54
N LEU A 518 28.34 15.75 40.25
CA LEU A 518 28.40 14.29 40.08
C LEU A 518 27.54 13.65 41.16
N LEU A 519 26.61 12.79 40.75
CA LEU A 519 25.68 12.12 41.64
C LEU A 519 25.75 10.60 41.50
N VAL A 520 25.67 9.92 42.63
CA VAL A 520 25.43 8.48 42.72
C VAL A 520 24.25 8.27 43.65
N ASP A 521 23.21 7.57 43.17
CA ASP A 521 21.97 7.36 43.93
C ASP A 521 21.36 8.68 44.45
N SER A 522 21.26 9.67 43.56
CA SER A 522 20.78 11.04 43.86
C SER A 522 21.59 11.79 44.94
N THR A 523 22.72 11.25 45.38
CA THR A 523 23.60 11.90 46.35
C THR A 523 24.75 12.57 45.61
N VAL A 524 24.95 13.87 45.83
CA VAL A 524 26.09 14.61 45.29
C VAL A 524 27.38 14.08 45.93
N ILE A 525 28.28 13.55 45.10
CA ILE A 525 29.57 13.00 45.51
C ILE A 525 30.75 13.90 45.10
N GLY A 526 30.53 14.83 44.17
CA GLY A 526 31.54 15.77 43.69
C GLY A 526 30.96 16.86 42.80
N SER A 527 31.82 17.79 42.36
CA SER A 527 31.44 18.84 41.41
C SER A 527 32.60 19.17 40.48
N VAL A 528 32.30 19.49 39.22
CA VAL A 528 33.26 19.88 38.17
C VAL A 528 32.89 21.25 37.65
N THR A 529 33.90 22.10 37.41
CA THR A 529 33.68 23.44 36.84
C THR A 529 33.28 23.35 35.37
N ILE A 530 32.30 24.15 34.97
CA ILE A 530 31.89 24.32 33.57
C ILE A 530 32.76 25.40 32.93
N LYS A 531 33.41 25.09 31.81
CA LYS A 531 34.19 26.04 31.02
C LYS A 531 33.41 26.47 29.78
N LYS A 532 33.34 27.77 29.50
CA LYS A 532 32.82 28.26 28.22
C LYS A 532 33.92 28.26 27.16
N VAL A 533 33.68 27.57 26.04
CA VAL A 533 34.63 27.43 24.93
C VAL A 533 33.93 27.77 23.62
N THR A 534 34.52 28.62 22.79
CA THR A 534 33.96 28.96 21.47
C THR A 534 34.48 28.00 20.41
N ARG A 535 33.56 27.32 19.70
CA ARG A 535 33.85 26.48 18.53
C ARG A 535 34.26 27.37 17.33
N PRO A 536 35.01 26.87 16.33
CA PRO A 536 35.42 27.65 15.17
C PRO A 536 34.29 28.33 14.36
N ASP A 537 33.06 27.84 14.47
CA ASP A 537 31.85 28.41 13.84
C ASP A 537 31.22 29.56 14.67
N GLY A 538 31.85 29.96 15.78
CA GLY A 538 31.38 31.01 16.68
C GLY A 538 30.41 30.54 17.77
N VAL A 539 30.02 29.26 17.78
CA VAL A 539 29.08 28.72 18.77
C VAL A 539 29.78 28.52 20.12
N MET A 540 29.23 29.08 21.19
CA MET A 540 29.70 28.82 22.55
C MET A 540 29.26 27.44 23.05
N ILE A 541 30.18 26.75 23.71
CA ILE A 541 30.03 25.41 24.27
C ILE A 541 30.25 25.50 25.79
N GLU A 542 29.36 24.91 26.57
CA GLU A 542 29.60 24.59 27.98
C GLU A 542 30.30 23.24 28.09
N GLN A 543 31.59 23.27 28.39
CA GLN A 543 32.45 22.10 28.49
C GLN A 543 32.61 21.66 29.95
N VAL A 544 32.22 20.41 30.22
CA VAL A 544 32.44 19.70 31.48
C VAL A 544 33.53 18.65 31.26
N SER A 545 34.73 18.88 31.77
CA SER A 545 35.85 17.94 31.61
C SER A 545 36.15 17.22 32.92
N LEU A 546 36.00 15.90 32.94
CA LEU A 546 36.40 15.07 34.07
C LEU A 546 37.83 14.59 33.85
N ASP A 547 38.65 14.61 34.90
CA ASP A 547 39.94 13.93 34.92
C ASP A 547 39.80 12.47 35.39
N GLU A 548 40.87 11.69 35.20
CA GLU A 548 40.89 10.26 35.56
C GLU A 548 40.61 10.04 37.05
N GLU A 549 41.20 10.85 37.93
CA GLU A 549 41.04 10.73 39.39
C GLU A 549 39.58 10.92 39.80
N THR A 550 38.94 11.99 39.34
CA THR A 550 37.54 12.30 39.67
C THR A 550 36.59 11.23 39.14
N LEU A 551 36.78 10.77 37.90
CA LEU A 551 35.91 9.76 37.30
C LEU A 551 36.09 8.39 37.96
N ASP A 552 37.33 7.98 38.25
CA ASP A 552 37.62 6.71 38.92
C ASP A 552 37.04 6.69 40.34
N GLU A 553 37.15 7.78 41.12
CA GLU A 553 36.51 7.87 42.44
C GLU A 553 34.99 7.71 42.36
N ALA A 554 34.36 8.39 41.38
CA ALA A 554 32.92 8.34 41.19
C ALA A 554 32.45 6.93 40.79
N LEU A 555 33.15 6.27 39.87
CA LEU A 555 32.87 4.90 39.44
C LEU A 555 33.08 3.92 40.60
N ASN A 556 34.21 3.98 41.31
CA ASN A 556 34.47 3.12 42.47
C ASN A 556 33.37 3.27 43.53
N ARG A 557 32.85 4.49 43.74
CA ARG A 557 31.72 4.72 44.64
C ARG A 557 30.44 4.08 44.13
N LEU A 558 30.17 4.17 42.84
CA LEU A 558 29.04 3.53 42.16
C LEU A 558 29.04 2.00 42.41
N GLU A 559 30.20 1.35 42.30
CA GLU A 559 30.36 -0.08 42.61
C GLU A 559 30.06 -0.37 44.08
N ALA A 560 30.66 0.42 44.98
CA ALA A 560 30.55 0.21 46.41
C ALA A 560 29.10 0.29 46.93
N VAL A 561 28.24 1.06 46.25
CA VAL A 561 26.80 1.16 46.58
C VAL A 561 25.93 0.19 45.76
N GLY A 562 26.51 -0.60 44.86
CA GLY A 562 25.80 -1.58 44.03
C GLY A 562 24.82 -0.96 43.03
N LYS A 563 25.12 0.24 42.54
CA LYS A 563 24.30 0.97 41.56
C LYS A 563 24.97 0.91 40.18
N THR A 564 24.24 1.28 39.14
CA THR A 564 24.72 1.20 37.74
C THR A 564 24.80 2.55 37.04
N ILE A 565 24.14 3.59 37.55
CA ILE A 565 24.09 4.92 36.92
C ILE A 565 24.92 5.92 37.71
N LEU A 566 25.93 6.50 37.05
CA LEU A 566 26.63 7.71 37.47
C LEU A 566 26.02 8.91 36.73
N THR A 567 25.44 9.86 37.46
CA THR A 567 24.79 11.03 36.87
C THR A 567 25.73 12.24 36.92
N ILE A 568 25.88 12.93 35.79
CA ILE A 568 26.54 14.23 35.65
C ILE A 568 25.43 15.25 35.36
N GLN A 569 25.11 16.07 36.35
CA GLN A 569 24.01 17.04 36.27
C GLN A 569 24.58 18.45 36.12
N ALA A 570 24.18 19.15 35.06
CA ALA A 570 24.56 20.54 34.81
C ALA A 570 23.31 21.41 34.62
N ASP A 571 23.36 22.62 35.15
CA ASP A 571 22.40 23.70 34.86
C ASP A 571 22.92 24.45 33.64
N ASP A 572 22.53 24.01 32.44
CA ASP A 572 23.04 24.51 31.16
C ASP A 572 22.34 25.80 30.73
N SER A 573 23.14 26.75 30.25
CA SER A 573 22.67 28.03 29.72
C SER A 573 22.91 28.20 28.22
N GLU A 574 23.86 27.44 27.66
CA GLU A 574 24.26 27.52 26.26
C GLU A 574 23.57 26.44 25.41
N ARG A 575 23.56 26.64 24.09
CA ARG A 575 22.93 25.70 23.13
C ARG A 575 23.64 24.34 23.06
N VAL A 576 24.92 24.28 23.42
CA VAL A 576 25.77 23.09 23.29
C VAL A 576 26.44 22.79 24.62
N VAL A 577 26.25 21.56 25.10
CA VAL A 577 26.98 21.02 26.26
C VAL A 577 27.84 19.84 25.80
N LEU A 578 29.11 19.83 26.23
CA LEU A 578 30.06 18.77 25.96
C LEU A 578 30.61 18.21 27.28
N VAL A 579 30.33 16.94 27.54
CA VAL A 579 30.92 16.19 28.66
C VAL A 579 32.08 15.35 28.14
N GLN A 580 33.30 15.71 28.55
CA GLN A 580 34.54 15.06 28.14
C GLN A 580 35.03 14.12 29.24
N LEU A 581 35.24 12.86 28.88
CA LEU A 581 35.59 11.76 29.76
C LEU A 581 36.89 11.08 29.32
N PRO A 582 37.77 10.70 30.25
CA PRO A 582 38.99 9.95 29.94
C PRO A 582 38.67 8.50 29.55
N ALA A 583 39.16 8.06 28.40
CA ALA A 583 38.87 6.72 27.88
C ALA A 583 39.46 5.58 28.73
N THR A 584 40.54 5.85 29.47
CA THR A 584 41.18 4.94 30.44
C THR A 584 40.23 4.51 31.54
N SER A 585 39.61 5.46 32.24
CA SER A 585 38.62 5.21 33.30
C SER A 585 37.41 4.44 32.75
N ILE A 586 36.93 4.82 31.56
CA ILE A 586 35.82 4.14 30.87
C ILE A 586 36.20 2.69 30.57
N ALA A 587 37.38 2.44 30.00
CA ALA A 587 37.84 1.09 29.67
C ALA A 587 38.01 0.22 30.93
N ALA A 588 38.59 0.77 32.00
CA ALA A 588 38.77 0.05 33.26
C ALA A 588 37.44 -0.34 33.90
N ALA A 589 36.45 0.56 33.88
CA ALA A 589 35.11 0.27 34.38
C ALA A 589 34.33 -0.69 33.44
N ALA A 590 34.51 -0.58 32.13
CA ALA A 590 33.94 -1.54 31.18
C ALA A 590 34.51 -2.96 31.39
N GLU A 591 35.71 -3.13 31.93
CA GLU A 591 36.24 -4.46 32.30
C GLU A 591 35.71 -4.93 33.66
N SER A 592 35.65 -4.03 34.64
CA SER A 592 35.43 -4.37 36.06
C SER A 592 33.96 -4.51 36.48
N TYR A 593 33.00 -3.96 35.71
CA TYR A 593 31.59 -3.89 36.12
C TYR A 593 30.71 -4.85 35.33
N PRO A 594 30.47 -6.10 35.79
CA PRO A 594 29.78 -7.13 35.01
C PRO A 594 28.34 -6.76 34.66
N ASN A 595 27.70 -5.89 35.45
CA ASN A 595 26.34 -5.40 35.20
C ASN A 595 26.28 -4.15 34.30
N GLY A 596 27.44 -3.64 33.85
CA GLY A 596 27.59 -2.46 32.99
C GLY A 596 27.31 -1.14 33.72
N ALA A 597 28.30 -0.24 33.76
CA ALA A 597 28.07 1.13 34.23
C ALA A 597 27.46 1.99 33.11
N ILE A 598 26.60 2.92 33.51
CA ILE A 598 25.94 3.89 32.65
C ILE A 598 26.34 5.27 33.13
N ILE A 599 26.79 6.11 32.20
CA ILE A 599 26.99 7.53 32.44
C ILE A 599 25.74 8.25 31.95
N GLU A 600 25.06 8.93 32.85
CA GLU A 600 23.88 9.73 32.55
C GLU A 600 24.25 11.21 32.61
N VAL A 601 23.99 11.95 31.54
CA VAL A 601 24.14 13.40 31.50
C VAL A 601 22.74 14.01 31.62
N VAL A 602 22.51 14.85 32.63
CA VAL A 602 21.23 15.52 32.88
C VAL A 602 21.41 17.03 32.72
N LEU A 603 20.64 17.58 31.80
CA LEU A 603 20.54 19.01 31.47
C LEU A 603 19.14 19.54 31.76
N ASN A 604 18.96 20.85 31.73
CA ASN A 604 17.68 21.53 31.94
C ASN A 604 16.58 21.01 31.02
N GLY A 605 16.87 20.82 29.73
CA GLY A 605 15.88 20.40 28.72
C GLY A 605 15.95 18.94 28.28
N ALA A 606 17.01 18.21 28.60
CA ALA A 606 17.22 16.84 28.10
C ALA A 606 18.09 15.97 29.02
N SER A 607 18.08 14.66 28.82
CA SER A 607 19.02 13.73 29.43
C SER A 607 19.50 12.68 28.44
N TYR A 608 20.68 12.11 28.68
CA TYR A 608 21.28 11.08 27.82
C TYR A 608 22.00 10.03 28.65
N GLN A 609 21.75 8.75 28.36
CA GLN A 609 22.45 7.63 28.98
C GLN A 609 23.42 6.97 27.99
N LEU A 610 24.65 6.74 28.44
CA LEU A 610 25.69 6.01 27.72
C LEU A 610 26.14 4.79 28.51
N ALA A 611 25.81 3.59 28.03
CA ALA A 611 26.37 2.37 28.56
C ALA A 611 27.83 2.23 28.13
N ILE A 612 28.78 2.34 29.06
CA ILE A 612 30.21 2.47 28.68
C ILE A 612 30.78 1.24 27.96
N ARG A 613 30.15 0.07 28.10
CA ARG A 613 30.57 -1.19 27.46
C ARG A 613 30.29 -1.24 25.96
N VAL A 614 29.43 -0.36 25.42
CA VAL A 614 29.15 -0.33 23.97
C VAL A 614 30.28 0.31 23.16
N LEU A 615 31.25 0.94 23.84
CA LEU A 615 32.38 1.60 23.21
C LEU A 615 33.55 0.62 23.04
N ASP A 616 33.88 0.25 21.80
CA ASP A 616 35.12 -0.48 21.50
C ASP A 616 36.31 0.50 21.43
N LEU A 617 36.76 0.94 22.61
CA LEU A 617 37.88 1.88 22.73
C LEU A 617 39.21 1.30 22.24
N ALA A 618 39.33 -0.02 22.12
CA ALA A 618 40.53 -0.64 21.56
C ALA A 618 40.55 -0.49 20.04
N ALA A 619 39.44 -0.82 19.35
CA ALA A 619 39.30 -0.62 17.92
C ALA A 619 39.41 0.87 17.52
N LEU A 620 38.82 1.77 18.32
CA LEU A 620 38.91 3.22 18.08
C LEU A 620 40.32 3.77 18.25
N ALA A 621 41.09 3.26 19.23
CA ALA A 621 42.49 3.62 19.41
C ALA A 621 43.34 3.18 18.21
N GLU A 622 43.09 1.95 17.71
CA GLU A 622 43.74 1.42 16.51
C GLU A 622 43.39 2.25 15.26
N GLN A 623 42.11 2.60 15.08
CA GLN A 623 41.65 3.43 13.97
C GLN A 623 42.30 4.81 13.95
N LEU A 624 42.50 5.42 15.12
CA LEU A 624 43.12 6.74 15.26
C LEU A 624 44.65 6.69 15.36
N GLY A 625 45.25 5.50 15.42
CA GLY A 625 46.70 5.32 15.52
C GLY A 625 47.32 5.85 16.82
N VAL A 626 46.60 5.76 17.94
CA VAL A 626 47.01 6.27 19.26
C VAL A 626 46.89 5.21 20.35
N GLU A 627 47.44 5.46 21.54
CA GLU A 627 47.19 4.58 22.70
C GLU A 627 45.85 4.92 23.35
N ARG A 628 45.18 3.94 23.97
CA ARG A 628 43.88 4.13 24.65
C ARG A 628 43.88 5.29 25.66
N LYS A 629 45.01 5.60 26.29
CA LYS A 629 45.16 6.69 27.26
C LYS A 629 45.09 8.10 26.63
N ASP A 630 45.34 8.20 25.34
CA ASP A 630 45.33 9.46 24.61
C ASP A 630 43.93 9.77 24.04
N LEU A 631 43.01 8.79 24.11
CA LEU A 631 41.62 8.94 23.69
C LEU A 631 40.81 9.71 24.73
N LYS A 632 39.90 10.54 24.23
CA LYS A 632 38.86 11.20 25.02
C LYS A 632 37.50 10.89 24.44
N VAL A 633 36.55 10.55 25.30
CA VAL A 633 35.15 10.31 24.92
C VAL A 633 34.35 11.57 25.23
N ASN A 634 33.69 12.12 24.22
CA ASN A 634 32.82 13.29 24.35
C ASN A 634 31.37 12.88 24.18
N ILE A 635 30.53 13.22 25.15
CA ILE A 635 29.06 13.19 25.02
C ILE A 635 28.63 14.62 24.73
N ILE A 636 27.95 14.85 23.59
CA ILE A 636 27.56 16.18 23.13
C ILE A 636 26.03 16.20 22.99
N LEU A 637 25.41 17.15 23.67
CA LEU A 637 23.99 17.47 23.50
C LEU A 637 23.93 18.87 22.89
N GLU A 638 23.45 18.95 21.66
CA GLU A 638 23.36 20.20 20.89
C GLU A 638 21.90 20.49 20.56
N ARG A 639 21.33 21.54 21.17
CA ARG A 639 19.99 22.01 20.82
C ARG A 639 20.01 22.64 19.43
N ALA A 640 18.99 22.39 18.62
CA ALA A 640 18.87 23.00 17.29
C ALA A 640 18.86 24.54 17.40
N ASP A 641 19.38 25.21 16.35
CA ASP A 641 19.20 26.65 16.22
C ASP A 641 17.76 27.01 15.83
N GLU A 642 17.43 28.29 15.92
CA GLU A 642 16.07 28.80 15.66
C GLU A 642 15.60 28.52 14.22
N ALA A 643 16.50 28.59 13.24
CA ALA A 643 16.18 28.31 11.85
C ALA A 643 15.81 26.83 11.64
N THR A 644 16.62 25.92 12.17
CA THR A 644 16.39 24.48 12.11
C THR A 644 15.12 24.08 12.86
N GLU A 645 14.89 24.64 14.05
CA GLU A 645 13.68 24.35 14.82
C GLU A 645 12.42 24.86 14.10
N THR A 646 12.49 26.04 13.48
CA THR A 646 11.39 26.60 12.68
C THR A 646 11.06 25.70 11.48
N GLN A 647 12.06 25.21 10.77
CA GLN A 647 11.88 24.26 9.67
C GLN A 647 11.20 22.96 10.15
N ILE A 648 11.67 22.38 11.26
CA ILE A 648 11.10 21.15 11.82
C ILE A 648 9.65 21.38 12.26
N ARG A 649 9.35 22.53 12.85
CA ARG A 649 7.98 22.91 13.25
C ARG A 649 7.05 23.00 12.04
N GLN A 650 7.50 23.58 10.93
CA GLN A 650 6.71 23.66 9.70
C GLN A 650 6.45 22.29 9.08
N LEU A 651 7.48 21.44 8.99
CA LEU A 651 7.36 20.06 8.50
C LEU A 651 6.40 19.24 9.36
N ALA A 652 6.49 19.35 10.68
CA ALA A 652 5.59 18.66 11.60
C ALA A 652 4.12 19.02 11.32
N VAL A 653 3.82 20.31 11.13
CA VAL A 653 2.45 20.79 10.82
C VAL A 653 1.95 20.20 9.50
N MET A 654 2.78 20.13 8.47
CA MET A 654 2.44 19.50 7.18
C MET A 654 2.06 18.03 7.34
N GLU A 655 2.74 17.30 8.23
CA GLU A 655 2.45 15.89 8.53
C GLU A 655 1.34 15.68 9.58
N ARG A 656 0.64 16.74 10.00
CA ARG A 656 -0.42 16.74 11.03
C ARG A 656 0.10 16.50 12.46
N PHE A 657 1.24 17.08 12.78
CA PHE A 657 1.85 17.08 14.09
C PHE A 657 2.19 18.50 14.56
N ASP A 658 2.30 18.67 15.87
CA ASP A 658 2.93 19.86 16.46
C ASP A 658 4.26 19.46 17.10
N LEU A 659 5.30 20.29 16.92
CA LEU A 659 6.53 20.20 17.68
C LEU A 659 6.32 20.75 19.09
N VAL A 660 6.42 19.89 20.11
CA VAL A 660 6.09 20.22 21.52
C VAL A 660 7.29 20.12 22.47
N SER A 661 8.50 20.03 21.91
CA SER A 661 9.76 20.03 22.66
C SER A 661 10.83 20.82 21.92
N ALA A 662 11.95 21.06 22.60
CA ALA A 662 13.20 21.39 21.91
C ALA A 662 13.64 20.22 21.02
N VAL A 663 14.40 20.54 19.97
CA VAL A 663 15.04 19.55 19.09
C VAL A 663 16.50 19.40 19.53
N ILE A 664 16.93 18.18 19.85
CA ILE A 664 18.26 17.91 20.42
C ILE A 664 19.02 16.92 19.55
N ASP A 665 20.23 17.30 19.14
CA ASP A 665 21.20 16.46 18.45
C ASP A 665 22.12 15.80 19.47
N PHE A 666 21.94 14.49 19.66
CA PHE A 666 22.72 13.69 20.61
C PHE A 666 23.87 13.04 19.86
N LYS A 667 25.10 13.32 20.28
CA LYS A 667 26.31 12.76 19.69
C LYS A 667 27.22 12.16 20.74
N VAL A 668 27.91 11.10 20.35
CA VAL A 668 29.07 10.59 21.07
C VAL A 668 30.23 10.62 20.09
N THR A 669 31.33 11.26 20.48
CA THR A 669 32.53 11.29 19.67
C THR A 669 33.72 10.82 20.48
N VAL A 670 34.71 10.23 19.80
CA VAL A 670 36.00 9.90 20.38
C VAL A 670 37.06 10.70 19.64
N GLU A 671 37.87 11.43 20.40
CA GLU A 671 38.90 12.30 19.84
C GLU A 671 40.30 11.98 20.38
N ALA A 672 41.29 12.17 19.52
CA ALA A 672 42.70 12.21 19.87
C ALA A 672 43.48 13.01 18.83
N ASN A 673 44.49 13.76 19.25
CA ASN A 673 45.38 14.53 18.36
C ASN A 673 44.65 15.45 17.35
N GLY A 674 43.48 15.98 17.72
CA GLY A 674 42.67 16.85 16.84
C GLY A 674 41.87 16.12 15.76
N GLN A 675 41.87 14.78 15.75
CA GLN A 675 40.98 13.95 14.96
C GLN A 675 39.80 13.49 15.82
N THR A 676 38.64 13.29 15.18
CA THR A 676 37.39 12.91 15.85
C THR A 676 36.67 11.84 15.04
N VAL A 677 36.18 10.80 15.72
CA VAL A 677 35.29 9.76 15.17
C VAL A 677 33.94 9.88 15.88
N GLU A 678 32.86 9.98 15.12
CA GLU A 678 31.49 9.97 15.66
C GLU A 678 30.97 8.53 15.74
N ILE A 679 30.35 8.18 16.88
CA ILE A 679 29.71 6.89 17.11
C ILE A 679 28.21 7.09 16.96
N ARG A 680 27.67 6.57 15.85
CA ARG A 680 26.26 6.72 15.47
C ARG A 680 25.38 5.54 15.84
N ASP A 681 25.90 4.32 15.87
CA ASP A 681 25.13 3.11 16.14
C ASP A 681 25.81 2.29 17.26
N PHE A 682 25.00 1.68 18.11
CA PHE A 682 25.45 0.92 19.29
C PHE A 682 25.19 -0.59 19.17
N GLY A 683 25.18 -1.12 17.96
CA GLY A 683 25.03 -2.55 17.68
C GLY A 683 23.70 -3.12 18.16
N GLY A 684 22.63 -2.31 18.11
CA GLY A 684 21.30 -2.69 18.59
C GLY A 684 21.08 -2.54 20.11
N THR A 685 22.06 -2.04 20.87
CA THR A 685 21.89 -1.80 22.31
C THR A 685 21.02 -0.56 22.55
N TYR A 686 19.80 -0.76 23.06
CA TYR A 686 18.90 0.34 23.40
C TYR A 686 19.43 1.17 24.57
N MET A 687 19.51 2.49 24.38
CA MET A 687 19.86 3.44 25.42
C MET A 687 18.82 4.55 25.52
N ALA A 688 18.59 5.00 26.74
CA ALA A 688 17.63 6.03 27.06
C ALA A 688 18.19 7.43 26.78
N ARG A 689 17.36 8.27 26.18
CA ARG A 689 17.52 9.72 26.15
C ARG A 689 16.15 10.32 26.43
N ALA A 690 16.10 11.45 27.12
CA ALA A 690 14.83 12.10 27.41
C ALA A 690 14.85 13.56 26.97
N ILE A 691 13.69 14.06 26.55
CA ILE A 691 13.48 15.48 26.27
C ILE A 691 12.30 15.95 27.12
N VAL A 692 12.51 17.06 27.82
CA VAL A 692 11.48 17.70 28.66
C VAL A 692 10.36 18.22 27.77
N THR A 693 9.14 18.07 28.26
CA THR A 693 7.92 18.57 27.63
C THR A 693 7.16 19.50 28.58
N GLU A 694 6.19 20.24 28.05
CA GLU A 694 5.31 21.09 28.86
C GLU A 694 4.42 20.29 29.82
N GLU A 695 3.94 20.93 30.90
CA GLU A 695 3.00 20.32 31.85
C GLU A 695 1.72 19.78 31.15
N GLY A 696 1.25 18.61 31.58
CA GLY A 696 0.05 17.96 31.03
C GLY A 696 0.29 17.00 29.86
N ALA A 697 1.56 16.75 29.50
CA ALA A 697 1.99 15.83 28.45
C ALA A 697 1.41 14.41 28.51
N ALA A 698 1.20 13.85 29.72
CA ALA A 698 0.80 12.45 29.91
C ALA A 698 -0.59 12.08 29.32
N ASN A 699 -1.43 13.05 28.97
CA ASN A 699 -2.74 12.81 28.34
C ASN A 699 -2.76 13.17 26.83
N ARG A 700 -1.61 13.54 26.27
CA ARG A 700 -1.47 13.97 24.87
C ARG A 700 -0.97 12.80 24.03
N ASN A 701 -1.29 12.80 22.73
CA ASN A 701 -0.83 11.75 21.81
C ASN A 701 0.60 12.05 21.34
N LEU A 702 1.55 11.86 22.24
CA LEU A 702 2.96 12.18 22.02
C LEU A 702 3.73 11.01 21.41
N THR A 703 4.73 11.35 20.62
CA THR A 703 5.67 10.39 20.06
C THR A 703 7.06 11.00 19.97
N GLY A 704 8.07 10.24 20.41
CA GLY A 704 9.45 10.53 20.09
C GLY A 704 9.70 10.26 18.61
N VAL A 705 10.47 11.13 17.96
CA VAL A 705 10.89 10.95 16.56
C VAL A 705 12.37 11.23 16.41
N LEU A 706 12.99 10.47 15.51
CA LEU A 706 14.23 10.87 14.84
C LEU A 706 13.85 11.82 13.69
N TYR A 707 14.59 12.91 13.55
CA TYR A 707 14.57 13.76 12.37
C TYR A 707 15.87 13.60 11.58
N ASP A 708 15.73 13.16 10.34
CA ASP A 708 16.85 13.02 9.42
C ASP A 708 17.07 14.33 8.65
N ARG A 709 18.26 14.93 8.79
CA ARG A 709 18.56 16.24 8.20
C ARG A 709 18.68 16.22 6.67
N GLU A 710 19.05 15.07 6.10
CA GLU A 710 19.30 14.93 4.66
C GLU A 710 17.99 14.71 3.91
N THR A 711 17.20 13.77 4.40
CA THR A 711 15.90 13.40 3.82
C THR A 711 14.75 14.28 4.30
N LYS A 712 14.94 15.02 5.40
CA LYS A 712 13.93 15.87 6.05
C LYS A 712 12.68 15.10 6.47
N THR A 713 12.87 13.86 6.93
CA THR A 713 11.77 12.96 7.33
C THR A 713 11.75 12.71 8.83
N PHE A 714 10.56 12.46 9.37
CA PHE A 714 10.36 11.98 10.74
C PHE A 714 10.21 10.47 10.75
N THR A 715 10.95 9.81 11.64
CA THR A 715 10.80 8.37 11.89
C THR A 715 10.46 8.14 13.35
N PHE A 716 9.46 7.30 13.62
CA PHE A 716 9.13 6.84 14.97
C PHE A 716 10.38 6.30 15.68
N VAL A 717 10.51 6.63 16.95
CA VAL A 717 11.43 5.92 17.84
C VAL A 717 10.69 5.47 19.10
N PRO A 718 11.01 4.28 19.65
CA PRO A 718 10.41 3.79 20.88
C PRO A 718 10.46 4.85 21.97
N SER A 719 9.29 5.22 22.48
CA SER A 719 9.16 6.33 23.42
C SER A 719 7.98 6.14 24.35
N HIS A 720 8.18 6.45 25.63
CA HIS A 720 7.15 6.40 26.66
C HIS A 720 7.21 7.67 27.53
N SER A 721 6.11 7.93 28.24
CA SER A 721 6.02 9.07 29.15
C SER A 721 6.84 8.82 30.42
N GLY A 722 7.70 9.77 30.78
CA GLY A 722 8.54 9.74 31.96
C GLY A 722 8.34 10.96 32.86
N THR A 723 8.97 10.94 34.03
CA THR A 723 8.99 12.08 34.94
C THR A 723 10.34 12.13 35.63
N ARG A 724 10.96 13.31 35.61
CA ARG A 724 12.22 13.55 36.30
C ARG A 724 12.07 13.46 37.82
N SER A 725 13.19 13.35 38.52
CA SER A 725 13.21 13.34 39.99
C SER A 725 12.61 14.60 40.63
N ASP A 726 12.56 15.72 39.90
CA ASP A 726 11.95 16.98 40.34
C ASP A 726 10.45 17.10 40.00
N GLY A 727 9.86 16.10 39.31
CA GLY A 727 8.46 16.11 38.89
C GLY A 727 8.21 16.64 37.48
N THR A 728 9.23 17.10 36.76
CA THR A 728 9.10 17.62 35.39
C THR A 728 8.78 16.49 34.41
N PRO A 729 7.74 16.63 33.55
CA PRO A 729 7.40 15.61 32.57
C PRO A 729 8.38 15.58 31.40
N GLU A 730 8.69 14.39 30.93
CA GLU A 730 9.58 14.18 29.78
C GLU A 730 9.09 13.00 28.93
N ILE A 731 9.55 12.93 27.68
CA ILE A 731 9.42 11.73 26.85
C ILE A 731 10.77 11.03 26.82
N VAL A 732 10.78 9.79 27.30
CA VAL A 732 11.96 8.92 27.33
C VAL A 732 11.96 8.10 26.05
N MET A 733 12.96 8.30 25.22
CA MET A 733 13.19 7.57 23.97
C MET A 733 14.27 6.52 24.18
N ASN A 734 13.94 5.26 23.90
CA ASN A 734 14.88 4.15 23.92
C ASN A 734 15.28 3.82 22.48
N VAL A 735 16.55 3.98 22.15
CA VAL A 735 17.02 3.81 20.76
C VAL A 735 18.48 3.35 20.74
N PRO A 736 18.91 2.54 19.75
CA PRO A 736 20.30 2.09 19.60
C PRO A 736 21.16 3.05 18.76
N HIS A 737 20.59 4.22 18.47
CA HIS A 737 21.05 5.37 17.69
C HIS A 737 21.78 6.51 18.37
N ASN A 738 22.55 7.32 17.66
CA ASN A 738 22.70 8.76 17.88
C ASN A 738 22.21 9.51 16.64
N SER A 739 21.50 10.61 16.86
CA SER A 739 20.85 11.42 15.82
C SER A 739 20.23 12.68 16.45
N MET A 740 19.49 13.44 15.64
CA MET A 740 18.64 14.53 16.10
C MET A 740 17.23 14.03 16.40
N TYR A 741 16.73 14.36 17.59
CA TYR A 741 15.45 13.89 18.11
C TYR A 741 14.55 15.03 18.55
N ALA A 742 13.25 14.78 18.45
CA ALA A 742 12.19 15.69 18.86
C ALA A 742 11.00 14.91 19.43
N VAL A 743 10.10 15.63 20.12
CA VAL A 743 8.80 15.12 20.54
C VAL A 743 7.71 15.81 19.74
N LEU A 744 6.88 15.01 19.10
CA LEU A 744 5.74 15.48 18.32
C LEU A 744 4.42 15.11 19.01
N GLU A 745 3.44 16.00 18.94
CA GLU A 745 2.04 15.70 19.28
C GLU A 745 1.24 15.48 18.01
N SER A 746 0.59 14.33 17.89
CA SER A 746 -0.30 14.06 16.75
C SER A 746 -1.61 14.82 16.83
N LYS A 747 -2.05 15.43 15.71
CA LYS A 747 -3.41 15.97 15.54
C LYS A 747 -4.45 14.93 15.16
N GLY A 748 -4.06 13.65 15.13
CA GLY A 748 -4.91 12.53 14.78
C GLY A 748 -4.94 12.26 13.29
N ARG A 749 -4.92 10.97 12.93
CA ARG A 749 -5.09 10.48 11.56
C ARG A 749 -6.22 9.47 11.56
N THR A 750 -7.17 9.66 10.66
CA THR A 750 -8.33 8.79 10.49
C THR A 750 -8.40 8.29 9.06
N PHE A 751 -8.96 7.10 8.86
CA PHE A 751 -9.13 6.50 7.55
C PHE A 751 -10.60 6.13 7.33
N ASP A 752 -11.13 6.43 6.15
CA ASP A 752 -12.54 6.31 5.82
C ASP A 752 -13.01 4.84 5.84
N ASP A 753 -12.14 3.94 5.39
CA ASP A 753 -12.38 2.49 5.31
C ASP A 753 -12.23 1.74 6.64
N LEU A 754 -11.94 2.46 7.73
CA LEU A 754 -11.93 1.90 9.09
C LEU A 754 -13.23 2.14 9.85
N SER A 755 -14.23 2.80 9.26
CA SER A 755 -15.52 3.02 9.92
C SER A 755 -16.19 1.69 10.30
N GLY A 756 -16.40 1.46 11.60
CA GLY A 756 -16.94 0.20 12.14
C GLY A 756 -15.95 -0.99 12.13
N HIS A 757 -14.72 -0.81 11.65
CA HIS A 757 -13.71 -1.87 11.61
C HIS A 757 -13.05 -2.08 12.98
N TRP A 758 -12.88 -3.34 13.40
CA TRP A 758 -12.35 -3.69 14.73
C TRP A 758 -10.94 -3.14 14.99
N ALA A 759 -10.13 -3.00 13.94
CA ALA A 759 -8.75 -2.53 14.03
C ALA A 759 -8.61 -0.99 14.03
N LYS A 760 -9.72 -0.24 13.95
CA LYS A 760 -9.68 1.22 13.82
C LYS A 760 -8.78 1.89 14.85
N ALA A 761 -9.01 1.61 16.13
CA ALA A 761 -8.26 2.22 17.23
C ALA A 761 -6.76 1.87 17.18
N ASP A 762 -6.43 0.61 16.89
CA ASP A 762 -5.04 0.15 16.79
C ASP A 762 -4.31 0.82 15.60
N VAL A 763 -4.99 0.94 14.45
CA VAL A 763 -4.43 1.57 13.25
C VAL A 763 -4.23 3.07 13.45
N GLU A 764 -5.24 3.78 13.97
CA GLU A 764 -5.15 5.23 14.17
C GLU A 764 -4.09 5.57 15.24
N LEU A 765 -3.92 4.74 16.27
CA LEU A 765 -2.85 4.88 17.27
C LEU A 765 -1.45 4.70 16.66
N LEU A 766 -1.23 3.66 15.86
CA LEU A 766 0.08 3.47 15.25
C LEU A 766 0.34 4.50 14.13
N ALA A 767 -0.71 5.01 13.48
CA ALA A 767 -0.59 6.08 12.49
C ALA A 767 -0.22 7.41 13.15
N SER A 768 -0.79 7.71 14.32
CA SER A 768 -0.42 8.89 15.11
C SER A 768 0.99 8.82 15.70
N LYS A 769 1.65 7.67 15.62
CA LYS A 769 3.05 7.47 16.01
C LYS A 769 3.98 7.34 14.80
N LEU A 770 3.51 7.62 13.58
CA LEU A 770 4.27 7.46 12.33
C LEU A 770 4.71 6.01 12.01
N ILE A 771 4.15 4.99 12.67
CA ILE A 771 4.56 3.59 12.46
C ILE A 771 3.88 3.00 11.22
N VAL A 772 2.56 3.23 11.10
CA VAL A 772 1.75 2.76 9.96
C VAL A 772 1.26 3.93 9.12
N HIS A 773 1.22 3.73 7.81
CA HIS A 773 0.68 4.69 6.85
C HIS A 773 -0.48 4.05 6.07
N GLY A 774 -1.41 4.89 5.61
CA GLY A 774 -2.45 4.47 4.68
C GLY A 774 -1.87 4.10 3.32
N VAL A 775 -2.66 3.40 2.50
CA VAL A 775 -2.35 3.22 1.08
C VAL A 775 -2.62 4.51 0.29
N THR A 776 -3.44 5.39 0.85
CA THR A 776 -3.62 6.80 0.47
C THR A 776 -3.77 7.63 1.75
N ASP A 777 -3.94 8.95 1.63
CA ASP A 777 -4.15 9.81 2.80
C ASP A 777 -5.43 9.54 3.58
N SER A 778 -6.47 9.00 2.92
CA SER A 778 -7.77 8.71 3.53
C SER A 778 -8.10 7.21 3.64
N ARG A 779 -7.29 6.31 3.07
CA ARG A 779 -7.58 4.86 3.03
C ARG A 779 -6.45 4.01 3.61
N PHE A 780 -6.77 3.04 4.47
CA PHE A 780 -5.80 2.13 5.10
C PHE A 780 -5.69 0.74 4.45
N ALA A 781 -6.77 0.23 3.85
CA ALA A 781 -6.95 -1.13 3.34
C ALA A 781 -6.82 -2.24 4.42
N PRO A 782 -7.64 -2.23 5.49
CA PRO A 782 -7.42 -3.11 6.66
C PRO A 782 -7.45 -4.61 6.36
N ASN A 783 -8.25 -5.03 5.37
CA ASN A 783 -8.43 -6.44 5.00
C ASN A 783 -7.50 -6.93 3.89
N ALA A 784 -6.65 -6.06 3.33
CA ALA A 784 -5.68 -6.48 2.33
C ALA A 784 -4.53 -7.27 2.99
N ASP A 785 -4.08 -8.34 2.33
CA ASP A 785 -2.90 -9.10 2.74
C ASP A 785 -1.66 -8.21 2.70
N ILE A 786 -0.82 -8.28 3.75
CA ILE A 786 0.44 -7.54 3.79
C ILE A 786 1.58 -8.37 3.20
N THR A 787 2.46 -7.73 2.44
CA THR A 787 3.68 -8.39 1.94
C THR A 787 4.71 -8.56 3.05
N ARG A 788 5.64 -9.50 2.84
CA ARG A 788 6.77 -9.73 3.74
C ARG A 788 7.66 -8.49 3.88
N ALA A 789 7.91 -7.76 2.80
CA ALA A 789 8.66 -6.50 2.85
C ALA A 789 7.93 -5.39 3.62
N GLU A 790 6.61 -5.25 3.39
CA GLU A 790 5.80 -4.28 4.14
C GLU A 790 5.81 -4.57 5.64
N PHE A 791 5.59 -5.83 6.06
CA PHE A 791 5.65 -6.17 7.48
C PHE A 791 7.05 -5.95 8.06
N THR A 792 8.10 -6.26 7.31
CA THR A 792 9.50 -6.01 7.72
C THR A 792 9.74 -4.52 7.95
N ALA A 793 9.30 -3.67 7.02
CA ALA A 793 9.42 -2.22 7.17
C ALA A 793 8.65 -1.69 8.37
N LEU A 794 7.45 -2.21 8.64
CA LEU A 794 6.69 -1.83 9.84
C LEU A 794 7.41 -2.26 11.13
N LEU A 795 8.01 -3.45 11.17
CA LEU A 795 8.72 -3.96 12.35
C LEU A 795 10.01 -3.17 12.63
N VAL A 796 10.78 -2.86 11.59
CA VAL A 796 11.99 -2.02 11.67
C VAL A 796 11.65 -0.62 12.17
N ARG A 797 10.57 -0.03 11.63
CA ARG A 797 10.09 1.28 12.09
C ARG A 797 9.59 1.23 13.53
N ALA A 798 8.85 0.21 13.92
CA ALA A 798 8.36 0.01 15.29
C ALA A 798 9.50 -0.12 16.31
N LEU A 799 10.64 -0.67 15.91
CA LEU A 799 11.85 -0.76 16.74
C LEU A 799 12.69 0.53 16.70
N GLY A 800 12.37 1.49 15.83
CA GLY A 800 13.13 2.73 15.66
C GLY A 800 14.56 2.48 15.20
N LEU A 801 14.79 1.47 14.35
CA LEU A 801 16.13 1.18 13.84
C LEU A 801 16.54 2.18 12.76
N SER A 802 17.84 2.50 12.72
CA SER A 802 18.41 3.32 11.65
C SER A 802 18.42 2.54 10.34
N LEU A 803 18.05 3.21 9.25
CA LEU A 803 18.13 2.69 7.89
C LEU A 803 19.47 3.13 7.30
N ASN A 804 20.57 2.43 7.61
CA ASN A 804 21.90 2.77 7.08
C ASN A 804 21.96 2.60 5.55
N PRO A 805 22.01 3.67 4.73
CA PRO A 805 21.97 3.57 3.28
C PRO A 805 23.37 3.46 2.64
N ASP A 806 24.45 3.62 3.40
CA ASP A 806 25.78 3.80 2.82
C ASP A 806 26.38 2.49 2.29
N GLY A 807 26.29 2.33 0.96
CA GLY A 807 27.08 1.38 0.19
C GLY A 807 26.74 -0.10 0.39
N GLN A 808 25.66 -0.44 1.10
CA GLN A 808 25.25 -1.82 1.31
C GLN A 808 24.44 -2.36 0.12
N THR A 809 24.83 -3.55 -0.34
CA THR A 809 24.06 -4.37 -1.28
C THR A 809 23.43 -5.52 -0.53
N SER A 810 22.18 -5.87 -0.86
CA SER A 810 21.54 -7.05 -0.30
C SER A 810 22.21 -8.34 -0.79
N ASP A 811 22.39 -9.29 0.12
CA ASP A 811 22.81 -10.66 -0.23
C ASP A 811 21.68 -11.46 -0.92
N PHE A 812 20.44 -10.97 -0.87
CA PHE A 812 19.29 -11.59 -1.51
C PHE A 812 19.14 -11.12 -2.96
N ALA A 813 19.09 -12.07 -3.90
CA ALA A 813 19.03 -11.77 -5.33
C ALA A 813 17.71 -11.11 -5.76
N ASP A 814 16.63 -11.30 -4.98
CA ASP A 814 15.30 -10.74 -5.24
C ASP A 814 15.03 -9.42 -4.51
N VAL A 815 16.05 -8.81 -3.89
CA VAL A 815 16.00 -7.49 -3.28
C VAL A 815 16.82 -6.51 -4.13
N ALA A 816 16.14 -5.73 -4.96
CA ALA A 816 16.81 -4.75 -5.82
C ALA A 816 17.40 -3.59 -4.99
N ALA A 817 18.58 -3.11 -5.36
CA ALA A 817 19.30 -2.05 -4.64
C ALA A 817 18.53 -0.72 -4.54
N ASN A 818 17.63 -0.43 -5.49
CA ASN A 818 16.79 0.76 -5.50
C ASN A 818 15.34 0.50 -5.05
N ALA A 819 15.03 -0.70 -4.53
CA ALA A 819 13.69 -0.99 -4.03
C ALA A 819 13.44 -0.21 -2.73
N TRP A 820 12.23 0.35 -2.58
CA TRP A 820 11.85 1.16 -1.41
C TRP A 820 12.02 0.41 -0.07
N TYR A 821 11.86 -0.92 -0.08
CA TYR A 821 11.98 -1.76 1.11
C TYR A 821 13.41 -2.23 1.40
N MET A 822 14.36 -2.03 0.48
CA MET A 822 15.72 -2.56 0.61
C MET A 822 16.38 -2.12 1.92
N PRO A 823 16.39 -0.82 2.30
CA PRO A 823 17.04 -0.40 3.55
C PRO A 823 16.42 -1.05 4.79
N ALA A 824 15.10 -1.27 4.78
CA ALA A 824 14.42 -1.93 5.89
C ALA A 824 14.70 -3.43 5.95
N VAL A 825 14.79 -4.11 4.80
CA VAL A 825 15.15 -5.53 4.75
C VAL A 825 16.55 -5.73 5.32
N GLU A 826 17.52 -4.91 4.90
CA GLU A 826 18.90 -5.00 5.41
C GLU A 826 19.00 -4.67 6.90
N ALA A 827 18.33 -3.61 7.36
CA ALA A 827 18.26 -3.29 8.79
C ALA A 827 17.70 -4.47 9.60
N ALA A 828 16.63 -5.13 9.10
CA ALA A 828 16.03 -6.28 9.77
C ALA A 828 16.94 -7.51 9.77
N VAL A 829 17.69 -7.75 8.70
CA VAL A 829 18.58 -8.92 8.58
C VAL A 829 19.82 -8.73 9.46
N ASN A 830 20.42 -7.55 9.43
CA ASN A 830 21.56 -7.19 10.29
C ASN A 830 21.21 -7.23 11.77
N ALA A 831 19.99 -6.82 12.13
CA ALA A 831 19.46 -6.94 13.50
C ALA A 831 18.97 -8.37 13.85
N GLY A 832 19.04 -9.33 12.93
CA GLY A 832 18.61 -10.71 13.14
C GLY A 832 17.09 -10.92 13.23
N LEU A 833 16.30 -9.88 12.95
CA LEU A 833 14.83 -9.86 13.00
C LEU A 833 14.19 -10.66 11.86
N ALA A 834 14.84 -10.65 10.70
CA ALA A 834 14.39 -11.34 9.51
C ALA A 834 15.49 -12.25 8.95
N SER A 835 15.10 -13.22 8.14
CA SER A 835 15.99 -14.07 7.37
C SER A 835 15.33 -14.38 6.03
N GLY A 836 16.11 -14.74 5.02
CA GLY A 836 15.56 -15.24 3.76
C GLY A 836 14.73 -16.51 3.97
N ILE A 837 13.86 -16.81 3.01
CA ILE A 837 13.20 -18.12 2.94
C ILE A 837 14.12 -19.19 2.32
N SER A 838 15.17 -18.73 1.63
CA SER A 838 16.37 -19.48 1.24
C SER A 838 17.61 -18.56 1.44
N PRO A 839 18.84 -19.09 1.33
CA PRO A 839 20.05 -18.27 1.50
C PRO A 839 20.15 -17.07 0.54
N ASP A 840 19.53 -17.16 -0.63
CA ASP A 840 19.61 -16.17 -1.72
C ASP A 840 18.26 -15.48 -2.03
N ARG A 841 17.19 -15.80 -1.29
CA ARG A 841 15.84 -15.28 -1.54
C ARG A 841 15.13 -14.79 -0.29
N PHE A 842 14.71 -13.53 -0.29
CA PHE A 842 13.93 -12.92 0.77
C PHE A 842 12.42 -13.05 0.58
N ALA A 843 11.95 -13.04 -0.67
CA ALA A 843 10.55 -13.00 -1.11
C ALA A 843 9.80 -11.71 -0.69
N PRO A 844 10.30 -10.50 -1.04
CA PRO A 844 9.78 -9.24 -0.51
C PRO A 844 8.31 -8.98 -0.90
N ASN A 845 7.91 -9.34 -2.12
CA ASN A 845 6.57 -9.08 -2.67
C ASN A 845 5.56 -10.20 -2.36
N GLU A 846 5.98 -11.32 -1.77
CA GLU A 846 5.06 -12.38 -1.35
C GLU A 846 4.31 -11.98 -0.07
N ARG A 847 3.07 -12.46 0.07
CA ARG A 847 2.27 -12.23 1.27
C ARG A 847 2.85 -13.01 2.44
N ILE A 848 2.95 -12.38 3.60
CA ILE A 848 3.50 -13.02 4.79
C ILE A 848 2.43 -13.90 5.45
N THR A 849 2.81 -15.13 5.79
CA THR A 849 1.95 -16.03 6.58
C THR A 849 1.95 -15.64 8.05
N ARG A 850 0.89 -16.02 8.78
CA ARG A 850 0.77 -15.73 10.21
C ARG A 850 1.86 -16.38 11.06
N GLU A 851 2.33 -17.58 10.69
CA GLU A 851 3.45 -18.21 11.39
C GLU A 851 4.80 -17.52 11.11
N GLN A 852 5.04 -17.04 9.88
CA GLN A 852 6.24 -16.24 9.57
C GLN A 852 6.24 -14.90 10.33
N MET A 853 5.08 -14.24 10.43
CA MET A 853 4.90 -13.02 11.21
C MET A 853 5.24 -13.27 12.68
N ALA A 854 4.78 -14.38 13.27
CA ALA A 854 5.09 -14.76 14.65
C ALA A 854 6.60 -14.98 14.88
N VAL A 855 7.31 -15.58 13.92
CA VAL A 855 8.77 -15.76 13.99
C VAL A 855 9.50 -14.42 14.05
N MET A 856 9.13 -13.48 13.19
CA MET A 856 9.75 -12.15 13.17
C MET A 856 9.46 -11.37 14.47
N VAL A 857 8.26 -11.47 15.02
CA VAL A 857 7.90 -10.85 16.30
C VAL A 857 8.65 -11.46 17.48
N ALA A 858 8.80 -12.79 17.52
CA ALA A 858 9.58 -13.46 18.57
C ALA A 858 11.06 -13.05 18.54
N LYS A 859 11.64 -12.90 17.33
CA LYS A 859 12.98 -12.34 17.15
C LYS A 859 13.07 -10.88 17.61
N ALA A 860 12.07 -10.06 17.30
CA ALA A 860 11.99 -8.68 17.76
C ALA A 860 11.89 -8.56 19.29
N LEU A 861 11.17 -9.47 19.96
CA LEU A 861 11.14 -9.54 21.42
C LEU A 861 12.53 -9.81 22.01
N SER A 862 13.24 -10.80 21.44
CA SER A 862 14.62 -11.10 21.85
C SER A 862 15.55 -9.91 21.63
N PHE A 863 15.44 -9.25 20.47
CA PHE A 863 16.23 -8.07 20.13
C PHE A 863 15.96 -6.90 21.08
N ALA A 864 14.69 -6.67 21.46
CA ALA A 864 14.30 -5.67 22.45
C ALA A 864 14.66 -6.05 23.91
N GLY A 865 15.40 -7.13 24.13
CA GLY A 865 15.82 -7.60 25.45
C GLY A 865 14.68 -8.19 26.30
N LYS A 866 13.52 -8.48 25.70
CA LYS A 866 12.36 -9.10 26.36
C LYS A 866 12.29 -10.58 25.99
N GLU A 867 13.22 -11.38 26.50
CA GLU A 867 13.20 -12.83 26.26
C GLU A 867 11.94 -13.49 26.82
N VAL A 868 11.22 -14.21 25.96
CA VAL A 868 10.03 -14.98 26.33
C VAL A 868 10.35 -16.45 26.19
N VAL A 869 10.12 -17.23 27.25
CA VAL A 869 10.26 -18.68 27.20
C VAL A 869 9.08 -19.27 26.43
N ALA A 870 9.35 -20.14 25.46
CA ALA A 870 8.31 -20.80 24.68
C ALA A 870 7.48 -21.75 25.55
N ASP A 871 6.18 -21.48 25.69
CA ASP A 871 5.22 -22.39 26.31
C ASP A 871 4.32 -23.04 25.25
N ARG A 872 4.74 -24.21 24.73
CA ARG A 872 3.94 -24.98 23.77
C ARG A 872 2.59 -25.44 24.35
N GLY A 873 2.46 -25.52 25.69
CA GLY A 873 1.20 -25.84 26.36
C GLY A 873 0.14 -24.77 26.14
N ALA A 874 0.53 -23.49 26.02
CA ALA A 874 -0.37 -22.39 25.71
C ALA A 874 -1.05 -22.51 24.34
N LEU A 875 -0.50 -23.32 23.42
CA LEU A 875 -1.05 -23.56 22.09
C LEU A 875 -2.25 -24.53 22.09
N VAL A 876 -2.54 -25.21 23.21
CA VAL A 876 -3.69 -26.15 23.30
C VAL A 876 -5.03 -25.45 23.05
N LYS A 877 -5.09 -24.13 23.26
CA LYS A 877 -6.28 -23.33 22.95
C LYS A 877 -6.61 -23.26 21.45
N PHE A 878 -5.67 -23.60 20.57
CA PHE A 878 -5.87 -23.62 19.13
C PHE A 878 -6.23 -25.02 18.63
N THR A 879 -7.34 -25.10 17.89
CA THR A 879 -7.86 -26.36 17.33
C THR A 879 -6.96 -26.91 16.23
N ASP A 880 -6.31 -26.04 15.46
CA ASP A 880 -5.42 -26.30 14.33
C ASP A 880 -3.92 -26.26 14.70
N ARG A 881 -3.57 -26.28 16.00
CA ARG A 881 -2.17 -26.18 16.48
C ARG A 881 -1.21 -27.20 15.85
N THR A 882 -1.71 -28.34 15.39
CA THR A 882 -0.91 -29.38 14.72
C THR A 882 -0.48 -29.00 13.30
N SER A 883 -1.12 -27.97 12.72
CA SER A 883 -0.79 -27.41 11.41
C SER A 883 0.32 -26.36 11.49
N ILE A 884 0.74 -25.94 12.70
CA ILE A 884 1.85 -25.00 12.88
C ILE A 884 3.15 -25.71 12.50
N SER A 885 3.93 -25.10 11.62
CA SER A 885 5.18 -25.68 11.15
C SER A 885 6.18 -25.89 12.29
N THR A 886 6.96 -26.97 12.23
CA THR A 886 7.96 -27.30 13.27
C THR A 886 9.01 -26.21 13.47
N TRP A 887 9.37 -25.49 12.41
CA TRP A 887 10.32 -24.37 12.48
C TRP A 887 9.73 -23.11 13.14
N ALA A 888 8.40 -22.98 13.19
CA ALA A 888 7.71 -21.81 13.75
C ALA A 888 7.14 -22.03 15.15
N ILE A 889 6.97 -23.29 15.58
CA ILE A 889 6.18 -23.63 16.77
C ILE A 889 6.65 -22.94 18.07
N ASP A 890 7.95 -22.80 18.28
CA ASP A 890 8.48 -22.13 19.47
C ASP A 890 8.22 -20.63 19.44
N ALA A 891 8.43 -20.00 18.29
CA ALA A 891 8.14 -18.58 18.12
C ALA A 891 6.64 -18.26 18.25
N VAL A 892 5.77 -19.12 17.70
CA VAL A 892 4.33 -19.00 17.89
C VAL A 892 3.98 -19.14 19.36
N ALA A 893 4.56 -20.11 20.07
CA ALA A 893 4.38 -20.25 21.51
C ALA A 893 4.85 -19.02 22.31
N GLN A 894 5.99 -18.41 21.94
CA GLN A 894 6.50 -17.19 22.56
C GLN A 894 5.55 -16.00 22.35
N ALA A 895 5.14 -15.75 21.10
CA ALA A 895 4.22 -14.65 20.79
C ALA A 895 2.85 -14.79 21.46
N VAL A 896 2.39 -16.04 21.63
CA VAL A 896 1.13 -16.36 22.33
C VAL A 896 1.27 -16.21 23.84
N ALA A 897 2.38 -16.67 24.42
CA ALA A 897 2.67 -16.53 25.85
C ALA A 897 2.83 -15.04 26.25
N ALA A 898 3.38 -14.22 25.37
CA ALA A 898 3.47 -12.76 25.53
C ALA A 898 2.13 -12.04 25.34
N GLY A 899 1.07 -12.73 24.88
CA GLY A 899 -0.23 -12.13 24.59
C GLY A 899 -0.26 -11.23 23.34
N ILE A 900 0.80 -11.28 22.52
CA ILE A 900 0.93 -10.49 21.30
C ILE A 900 0.06 -11.08 20.18
N ILE A 901 0.02 -12.41 20.08
CA ILE A 901 -0.86 -13.13 19.16
C ILE A 901 -1.88 -13.97 19.92
N ASN A 902 -3.17 -13.71 19.67
CA ASN A 902 -4.27 -14.37 20.39
C ASN A 902 -5.04 -15.42 19.57
N GLY A 903 -4.70 -15.60 18.29
CA GLY A 903 -5.44 -16.44 17.35
C GLY A 903 -6.68 -15.75 16.78
N MET A 904 -7.55 -16.55 16.16
CA MET A 904 -8.77 -16.11 15.50
C MET A 904 -10.01 -16.34 16.40
N PRO A 905 -11.11 -15.59 16.19
CA PRO A 905 -12.32 -15.72 17.01
C PRO A 905 -12.96 -17.12 17.01
N ASP A 906 -12.71 -17.94 15.99
CA ASP A 906 -13.17 -19.32 15.87
C ASP A 906 -12.33 -20.34 16.65
N GLY A 907 -11.30 -19.88 17.37
CA GLY A 907 -10.40 -20.72 18.16
C GLY A 907 -9.25 -21.36 17.35
N THR A 908 -8.98 -20.89 16.13
CA THR A 908 -7.83 -21.32 15.32
C THR A 908 -6.65 -20.37 15.41
N PHE A 909 -5.46 -20.81 15.00
CA PHE A 909 -4.28 -19.95 14.78
C PHE A 909 -4.15 -19.52 13.32
N THR A 910 -4.51 -20.40 12.38
CA THR A 910 -4.37 -20.31 10.92
C THR A 910 -2.94 -20.06 10.43
N PRO A 911 -2.00 -21.01 10.66
CA PRO A 911 -0.56 -20.77 10.48
C PRO A 911 -0.16 -20.40 9.06
N SER A 912 -0.75 -21.08 8.05
CA SER A 912 -0.45 -20.88 6.63
C SER A 912 -1.26 -19.78 5.96
N GLU A 913 -2.24 -19.19 6.63
CA GLU A 913 -3.01 -18.07 6.07
C GLU A 913 -2.16 -16.80 6.07
N HIS A 914 -2.41 -15.93 5.08
CA HIS A 914 -1.75 -14.64 4.99
C HIS A 914 -2.28 -13.68 6.06
N ALA A 915 -1.37 -12.88 6.62
CA ALA A 915 -1.75 -11.84 7.56
C ALA A 915 -2.31 -10.61 6.81
N THR A 916 -3.41 -10.05 7.29
CA THR A 916 -3.91 -8.77 6.78
C THR A 916 -3.17 -7.59 7.40
N ARG A 917 -3.23 -6.41 6.76
CA ARG A 917 -2.70 -5.16 7.31
C ARG A 917 -3.25 -4.85 8.70
N ALA A 918 -4.54 -5.06 8.94
CA ALA A 918 -5.15 -4.89 10.26
C ALA A 918 -4.57 -5.85 11.31
N GLN A 919 -4.36 -7.12 10.95
CA GLN A 919 -3.76 -8.10 11.86
C GLN A 919 -2.31 -7.75 12.20
N ALA A 920 -1.51 -7.37 11.19
CA ALA A 920 -0.13 -6.93 11.38
C ALA A 920 -0.03 -5.72 12.33
N THR A 921 -0.88 -4.69 12.13
CA THR A 921 -0.96 -3.53 13.03
C THR A 921 -1.31 -3.93 14.45
N ALA A 922 -2.33 -4.77 14.66
CA ALA A 922 -2.74 -5.19 16.00
C ALA A 922 -1.64 -5.99 16.72
N VAL A 923 -0.88 -6.80 15.98
CA VAL A 923 0.28 -7.52 16.50
C VAL A 923 1.40 -6.56 16.89
N LEU A 924 1.75 -5.60 16.03
CA LEU A 924 2.77 -4.58 16.33
C LEU A 924 2.39 -3.71 17.52
N LYS A 925 1.13 -3.29 17.62
CA LYS A 925 0.62 -2.50 18.74
C LYS A 925 0.80 -3.23 20.07
N ARG A 926 0.45 -4.52 20.13
CA ARG A 926 0.65 -5.34 21.34
C ARG A 926 2.13 -5.58 21.64
N PHE A 927 2.94 -5.81 20.60
CA PHE A 927 4.39 -5.92 20.73
C PHE A 927 5.00 -4.66 21.36
N LEU A 928 4.60 -3.47 20.89
CA LEU A 928 5.09 -2.18 21.39
C LEU A 928 4.69 -1.92 22.85
N HIS A 929 3.45 -2.23 23.25
CA HIS A 929 3.08 -2.13 24.67
C HIS A 929 3.82 -3.16 25.53
N TYR A 930 3.98 -4.40 25.05
CA TYR A 930 4.68 -5.44 25.80
C TYR A 930 6.15 -5.08 26.05
N THR A 931 6.77 -4.40 25.09
CA THR A 931 8.15 -3.93 25.18
C THR A 931 8.30 -2.59 25.90
N GLU A 932 7.19 -1.93 26.28
CA GLU A 932 7.16 -0.56 26.85
C GLU A 932 7.77 0.47 25.89
N PHE A 933 7.64 0.21 24.58
CA PHE A 933 8.11 1.09 23.50
C PHE A 933 7.05 2.13 23.11
N ILE A 934 5.82 1.95 23.59
CA ILE A 934 4.77 2.96 23.65
C ILE A 934 4.02 2.80 24.98
N ASP A 935 3.41 3.90 25.46
CA ASP A 935 2.48 3.90 26.60
C ASP A 935 1.23 3.07 26.34
#